data_AF-A0A6L4B1C1-F1
#
_entry.id   AF-A0A6L4B1C1-F1
#
_cell.length_a   1.000
_cell.length_b   1.000
_cell.length_c   1.000
_cell.angle_alpha   90.00
_cell.angle_beta   90.00
_cell.angle_gamma   90.00
#
_symmetry.space_group_name_H-M   'P 1'
#
loop_
_entity.id
_entity.type
_entity.pdbx_description
1 polymer ?
#
loop_
_entity_poly.entity_id
_entity_poly.type
_entity_poly.pdbx_seq_one_letter_code
_entity_poly.pdbx_strand_id
1 'polypeptide(L)'
;MKIKFLGAVGCVTGSCTLLEDDTSKTRFLVDCGMTQGEPDARILNAAPWPFVPARLKFVLLTHAHLDHCGLLGRLMREGFSGPVYCTRFTAELARINLLNAARLSSDLFTEFDVRRINFVAVDEYSGFEFGRYIELTECLEAAFCLSSHIGGSCSIGIRWRANTTDSREIVFSGDLGQNTGANAPQPLLAPRQPLSMTPNYLVVESTYGSRVRDTAYGSEVARMADLERIVLDAIQRVPSDNAQGSACLVIPCFSIHRVQELLVDLHSLFEVRLKGRILAIRPAFEEPSHIEKTLQEGLRASRIESPQSILTYLSESDRERFHELFKRQEVISPDEKIKTRFVLTDLSAERKEEARKILQRAVRPSSLVRIRVFVDSPMSNRTTAVYQQELRKRDAGHPQRCLYRNPALKDHLGARDEADTDAILSKLFAGKSRRDTPAVEHEFLTYSLTFCNPEETETRIKAKTDALNIILSGSGMADVGPVTKHLERELPNPRSLVMLTGYTPGSSVAGRLRTFSKTGATGPEGVLQLPCKELPDSEIRARVEDVGPYYSGHTDQTGLLDFMFTTSGPAPQGDIATTVFVNHGDNEVRNKLRTAIMARASEKRNVERQVNAVEVPGRDHRWFDLNEDRWLPLEPESPEETRDKLLIQIYMEQRRTNDLLSELLRANRDSRRA
;
A
#
# COMPACT_ATOMS: atom_id res chain seq x y z
N MET A 1 -1.20 36.16 3.75
CA MET A 1 -1.37 34.76 3.34
C MET A 1 -2.72 34.31 3.86
N LYS A 2 -3.53 33.76 2.97
CA LYS A 2 -4.88 33.30 3.28
C LYS A 2 -5.04 31.85 2.86
N ILE A 3 -5.88 31.12 3.59
CA ILE A 3 -6.19 29.71 3.34
C ILE A 3 -7.69 29.50 3.26
N LYS A 4 -8.13 28.64 2.35
CA LYS A 4 -9.52 28.23 2.17
C LYS A 4 -9.60 26.73 1.92
N PHE A 5 -10.38 26.04 2.74
CA PHE A 5 -10.61 24.60 2.62
C PHE A 5 -11.76 24.34 1.65
N LEU A 6 -11.45 23.68 0.53
CA LEU A 6 -12.41 23.42 -0.55
C LEU A 6 -12.95 21.99 -0.53
N GLY A 7 -12.18 21.05 0.00
CA GLY A 7 -12.58 19.66 0.08
C GLY A 7 -11.96 18.91 1.27
N ALA A 8 -12.35 17.65 1.44
CA ALA A 8 -12.12 16.85 2.65
C ALA A 8 -12.64 17.50 3.95
N VAL A 9 -13.64 18.38 3.84
CA VAL A 9 -14.25 19.08 4.98
C VAL A 9 -15.46 18.31 5.50
N GLY A 10 -15.24 17.60 6.60
CA GLY A 10 -16.24 16.73 7.22
C GLY A 10 -16.49 15.45 6.41
N CYS A 11 -15.51 15.04 5.62
CA CYS A 11 -15.44 13.76 4.90
C CYS A 11 -13.98 13.34 4.76
N VAL A 12 -13.74 12.06 4.43
CA VAL A 12 -12.39 11.50 4.28
C VAL A 12 -11.80 11.79 2.89
N THR A 13 -12.60 12.12 1.88
CA THR A 13 -12.10 12.20 0.49
C THR A 13 -12.18 13.61 -0.10
N GLY A 14 -11.45 13.82 -1.20
CA GLY A 14 -11.48 15.05 -1.99
C GLY A 14 -10.65 16.20 -1.39
N SER A 15 -9.47 15.91 -0.85
CA SER A 15 -8.56 16.92 -0.29
C SER A 15 -8.25 18.00 -1.32
N CYS A 16 -8.59 19.25 -1.00
CA CYS A 16 -8.26 20.40 -1.84
C CYS A 16 -8.26 21.66 -0.97
N THR A 17 -7.10 22.33 -0.89
CA THR A 17 -6.95 23.55 -0.11
C THR A 17 -6.36 24.65 -0.99
N LEU A 18 -7.03 25.80 -1.04
CA LEU A 18 -6.61 26.97 -1.80
C LEU A 18 -5.87 27.92 -0.88
N LEU A 19 -4.70 28.39 -1.32
CA LEU A 19 -3.93 29.42 -0.65
C LEU A 19 -3.72 30.63 -1.56
N GLU A 20 -3.68 31.81 -0.95
CA GLU A 20 -3.36 33.07 -1.61
C GLU A 20 -2.35 33.87 -0.79
N ASP A 21 -1.19 34.15 -1.39
CA ASP A 21 -0.24 35.08 -0.81
C ASP A 21 -0.59 36.53 -1.20
N ASP A 22 -0.91 37.36 -0.21
CA ASP A 22 -1.33 38.75 -0.45
C ASP A 22 -0.21 39.63 -1.02
N THR A 23 1.04 39.30 -0.73
CA THR A 23 2.22 40.08 -1.14
C THR A 23 2.52 39.89 -2.62
N SER A 24 2.68 38.63 -3.05
CA SER A 24 2.96 38.28 -4.45
C SER A 24 1.70 38.14 -5.31
N LYS A 25 0.51 38.15 -4.71
CA LYS A 25 -0.78 37.79 -5.34
C LYS A 25 -0.78 36.39 -5.95
N THR A 26 0.08 35.50 -5.44
CA THR A 26 0.20 34.12 -5.92
C THR A 26 -0.91 33.27 -5.33
N ARG A 27 -1.72 32.64 -6.19
CA ARG A 27 -2.70 31.61 -5.80
C ARG A 27 -2.19 30.22 -6.17
N PHE A 28 -2.34 29.26 -5.27
CA PHE A 28 -1.91 27.89 -5.48
C PHE A 28 -2.76 26.90 -4.67
N LEU A 29 -2.69 25.63 -5.02
CA LEU A 29 -3.37 24.57 -4.27
C LEU A 29 -2.38 23.69 -3.51
N VAL A 30 -2.82 23.19 -2.36
CA VAL A 30 -2.29 21.95 -1.78
C VAL A 30 -3.35 20.88 -2.00
N ASP A 31 -2.96 19.84 -2.73
CA ASP A 31 -3.80 18.76 -3.25
C ASP A 31 -4.96 19.22 -4.16
N CYS A 32 -5.44 18.31 -5.00
CA CYS A 32 -6.58 18.47 -5.90
C CYS A 32 -7.26 17.11 -6.07
N GLY A 33 -7.85 16.63 -4.97
CA GLY A 33 -8.44 15.32 -4.84
C GLY A 33 -9.88 15.19 -5.34
N MET A 34 -10.27 13.97 -5.69
CA MET A 34 -11.67 13.62 -5.97
C MET A 34 -12.36 13.02 -4.74
N THR A 35 -13.64 13.31 -4.60
CA THR A 35 -14.53 12.68 -3.63
C THR A 35 -14.86 11.25 -4.06
N GLN A 36 -14.83 10.26 -3.16
CA GLN A 36 -15.02 8.84 -3.46
C GLN A 36 -15.83 8.10 -2.39
N GLY A 37 -16.87 7.38 -2.81
CA GLY A 37 -17.69 6.54 -1.95
C GLY A 37 -18.92 7.23 -1.36
N GLU A 38 -18.98 8.55 -1.39
CA GLU A 38 -20.17 9.32 -1.03
C GLU A 38 -21.27 9.21 -2.11
N PRO A 39 -22.56 9.18 -1.73
CA PRO A 39 -23.67 9.09 -2.70
C PRO A 39 -23.63 10.18 -3.79
N ASP A 40 -23.23 11.39 -3.39
CA ASP A 40 -23.17 12.57 -4.27
C ASP A 40 -21.77 12.81 -4.86
N ALA A 41 -20.83 11.86 -4.75
CA ALA A 41 -19.44 12.03 -5.17
C ALA A 41 -19.32 12.51 -6.62
N ARG A 42 -20.15 12.00 -7.55
CA ARG A 42 -20.15 12.43 -8.96
C ARG A 42 -20.55 13.90 -9.12
N ILE A 43 -21.52 14.37 -8.33
CA ILE A 43 -22.00 15.76 -8.36
C ILE A 43 -20.92 16.68 -7.78
N LEU A 44 -20.35 16.31 -6.64
CA LEU A 44 -19.28 17.08 -5.98
C LEU A 44 -18.04 17.21 -6.88
N ASN A 45 -17.62 16.11 -7.52
CA ASN A 45 -16.49 16.12 -8.43
C ASN A 45 -16.72 16.93 -9.72
N ALA A 46 -17.97 17.14 -10.12
CA ALA A 46 -18.36 17.95 -11.28
C ALA A 46 -18.70 19.41 -10.92
N ALA A 47 -18.76 19.76 -9.63
CA ALA A 47 -19.16 21.09 -9.19
C ALA A 47 -18.21 22.17 -9.74
N PRO A 48 -18.71 23.36 -10.11
CA PRO A 48 -17.86 24.46 -10.56
C PRO A 48 -16.81 24.84 -9.52
N TRP A 49 -15.61 25.20 -9.96
CA TRP A 49 -14.58 25.67 -9.04
C TRP A 49 -14.97 27.01 -8.41
N PRO A 50 -14.71 27.21 -7.11
CA PRO A 50 -14.88 28.51 -6.48
C PRO A 50 -13.76 29.51 -6.84
N PHE A 51 -12.83 29.11 -7.72
CA PHE A 51 -11.72 29.90 -8.24
C PHE A 51 -11.56 29.67 -9.75
N VAL A 52 -10.76 30.48 -10.42
CA VAL A 52 -10.42 30.32 -11.84
C VAL A 52 -9.14 29.47 -11.98
N PRO A 53 -9.19 28.26 -12.58
CA PRO A 53 -8.02 27.37 -12.67
C PRO A 53 -6.79 28.00 -13.35
N ALA A 54 -7.00 28.83 -14.38
CA ALA A 54 -5.92 29.52 -15.10
C ALA A 54 -5.15 30.56 -14.25
N ARG A 55 -5.72 30.99 -13.11
CA ARG A 55 -5.05 31.92 -12.17
C ARG A 55 -4.15 31.22 -11.16
N LEU A 56 -4.19 29.89 -11.07
CA LEU A 56 -3.32 29.14 -10.19
C LEU A 56 -1.89 29.10 -10.76
N LYS A 57 -0.91 29.44 -9.92
CA LYS A 57 0.50 29.42 -10.31
C LYS A 57 1.08 28.02 -10.32
N PHE A 58 0.74 27.20 -9.33
CA PHE A 58 1.20 25.81 -9.19
C PHE A 58 0.27 25.01 -8.25
N VAL A 59 0.52 23.71 -8.17
CA VAL A 59 -0.08 22.81 -7.17
C VAL A 59 1.05 22.11 -6.41
N LEU A 60 0.91 22.00 -5.09
CA LEU A 60 1.74 21.14 -4.25
C LEU A 60 0.95 19.85 -3.98
N LEU A 61 1.50 18.69 -4.33
CA LEU A 61 0.82 17.41 -4.20
C LEU A 61 1.50 16.54 -3.14
N THR A 62 0.74 16.17 -2.10
CA THR A 62 1.25 15.37 -0.98
C THR A 62 1.54 13.93 -1.39
N HIS A 63 0.61 13.28 -2.09
CA HIS A 63 0.75 11.90 -2.56
C HIS A 63 -0.24 11.51 -3.67
N ALA A 64 -0.14 10.27 -4.15
CA ALA A 64 -0.75 9.79 -5.38
C ALA A 64 -2.15 9.15 -5.27
N HIS A 65 -2.79 9.16 -4.09
CA HIS A 65 -4.17 8.67 -4.00
C HIS A 65 -5.15 9.63 -4.68
N LEU A 66 -6.28 9.10 -5.17
CA LEU A 66 -7.22 9.86 -5.99
C LEU A 66 -7.94 10.94 -5.17
N ASP A 67 -8.17 10.71 -3.89
CA ASP A 67 -8.65 11.70 -2.93
C ASP A 67 -7.66 12.84 -2.65
N HIS A 68 -6.44 12.82 -3.20
CA HIS A 68 -5.49 13.93 -3.17
C HIS A 68 -5.08 14.47 -4.56
N CYS A 69 -5.13 13.64 -5.61
CA CYS A 69 -4.72 14.06 -6.97
C CYS A 69 -5.81 13.96 -8.04
N GLY A 70 -6.94 13.32 -7.74
CA GLY A 70 -7.90 12.80 -8.72
C GLY A 70 -8.62 13.82 -9.58
N LEU A 71 -8.60 15.12 -9.23
CA LEU A 71 -9.16 16.20 -10.04
C LEU A 71 -8.11 16.99 -10.83
N LEU A 72 -6.81 16.64 -10.75
CA LEU A 72 -5.76 17.32 -11.52
C LEU A 72 -6.03 17.28 -13.04
N GLY A 73 -6.54 16.16 -13.57
CA GLY A 73 -6.91 16.07 -14.99
C GLY A 73 -8.01 17.06 -15.37
N ARG A 74 -9.01 17.24 -14.52
CA ARG A 74 -10.08 18.24 -14.71
C ARG A 74 -9.53 19.65 -14.61
N LEU A 75 -8.65 19.91 -13.63
CA LEU A 75 -7.98 21.20 -13.46
C LEU A 75 -7.22 21.61 -14.73
N MET A 76 -6.49 20.67 -15.35
CA MET A 76 -5.80 20.87 -16.65
C MET A 76 -6.76 21.08 -17.82
N ARG A 77 -7.88 20.35 -17.85
CA ARG A 77 -8.93 20.53 -18.87
C ARG A 77 -9.51 21.93 -18.81
N GLU A 78 -9.65 22.47 -17.59
CA GLU A 78 -10.29 23.75 -17.30
C GLU A 78 -9.34 24.97 -17.31
N GLY A 79 -8.10 24.80 -17.75
CA GLY A 79 -7.21 25.91 -18.11
C GLY A 79 -6.00 26.10 -17.18
N PHE A 80 -5.82 25.27 -16.16
CA PHE A 80 -4.55 25.25 -15.42
C PHE A 80 -3.41 24.79 -16.32
N SER A 81 -2.25 25.45 -16.21
CA SER A 81 -1.04 25.14 -16.97
C SER A 81 0.24 25.24 -16.14
N GLY A 82 0.12 25.41 -14.82
CA GLY A 82 1.25 25.51 -13.91
C GLY A 82 1.89 24.14 -13.59
N PRO A 83 3.04 24.13 -12.92
CA PRO A 83 3.66 22.90 -12.44
C PRO A 83 2.89 22.29 -11.25
N VAL A 84 3.00 20.97 -11.12
CA VAL A 84 2.57 20.18 -9.96
C VAL A 84 3.82 19.65 -9.25
N TYR A 85 4.19 20.26 -8.12
CA TYR A 85 5.37 19.87 -7.35
C TYR A 85 5.05 18.69 -6.43
N CYS A 86 5.84 17.62 -6.55
CA CYS A 86 5.78 16.45 -5.69
C CYS A 86 7.07 15.65 -5.82
N THR A 87 7.18 14.52 -5.13
CA THR A 87 8.26 13.56 -5.38
C THR A 87 8.05 12.84 -6.71
N ARG A 88 9.14 12.38 -7.34
CA ARG A 88 9.13 11.53 -8.54
C ARG A 88 8.26 10.30 -8.32
N PHE A 89 8.39 9.67 -7.16
CA PHE A 89 7.62 8.50 -6.79
C PHE A 89 6.11 8.82 -6.77
N THR A 90 5.70 9.94 -6.17
CA THR A 90 4.31 10.42 -6.22
C THR A 90 3.87 10.75 -7.66
N ALA A 91 4.70 11.43 -8.45
CA ALA A 91 4.37 11.79 -9.84
C ALA A 91 4.08 10.55 -10.71
N GLU A 92 4.94 9.52 -10.66
CA GLU A 92 4.78 8.29 -11.44
C GLU A 92 3.52 7.52 -11.02
N LEU A 93 3.28 7.39 -9.71
CA LEU A 93 2.07 6.73 -9.20
C LEU A 93 0.80 7.53 -9.56
N ALA A 94 0.82 8.85 -9.43
CA ALA A 94 -0.30 9.72 -9.73
C ALA A 94 -0.66 9.64 -11.22
N ARG A 95 0.33 9.63 -12.13
CA ARG A 95 0.09 9.43 -13.57
C ARG A 95 -0.64 8.11 -13.85
N ILE A 96 -0.19 7.00 -13.27
CA ILE A 96 -0.84 5.69 -13.45
C ILE A 96 -2.29 5.74 -12.95
N ASN A 97 -2.50 6.32 -11.76
CA ASN A 97 -3.79 6.39 -11.11
C ASN A 97 -4.77 7.28 -11.89
N LEU A 98 -4.32 8.45 -12.33
CA LEU A 98 -5.10 9.40 -13.12
C LEU A 98 -5.45 8.87 -14.51
N LEU A 99 -4.53 8.17 -15.19
CA LEU A 99 -4.84 7.51 -16.46
C LEU A 99 -5.91 6.43 -16.28
N ASN A 100 -5.90 5.72 -15.16
CA ASN A 100 -6.96 4.77 -14.83
C ASN A 100 -8.29 5.48 -14.54
N ALA A 101 -8.27 6.56 -13.76
CA ALA A 101 -9.44 7.36 -13.46
C ALA A 101 -10.07 7.99 -14.72
N ALA A 102 -9.26 8.47 -15.67
CA ALA A 102 -9.74 9.02 -16.95
C ALA A 102 -10.53 8.01 -17.79
N ARG A 103 -10.24 6.71 -17.66
CA ARG A 103 -10.99 5.63 -18.34
C ARG A 103 -12.33 5.33 -17.67
N LEU A 104 -12.40 5.51 -16.35
CA LEU A 104 -13.60 5.25 -15.55
C LEU A 104 -14.54 6.47 -15.48
N SER A 105 -14.00 7.68 -15.62
CA SER A 105 -14.71 8.95 -15.47
C SER A 105 -14.40 9.91 -16.63
N SER A 106 -14.61 9.44 -17.86
CA SER A 106 -14.33 10.18 -19.10
C SER A 106 -15.03 11.54 -19.19
N ASP A 107 -16.15 11.70 -18.48
CA ASP A 107 -16.91 12.95 -18.44
C ASP A 107 -16.12 14.10 -17.77
N LEU A 108 -15.31 13.79 -16.76
CA LEU A 108 -14.58 14.81 -15.98
C LEU A 108 -13.32 15.27 -16.74
N PHE A 109 -12.52 14.33 -17.24
CA PHE A 109 -11.29 14.59 -17.97
C PHE A 109 -10.84 13.37 -18.77
N THR A 110 -9.94 13.60 -19.72
CA THR A 110 -9.44 12.56 -20.63
C THR A 110 -8.00 12.16 -20.31
N GLU A 111 -7.52 11.05 -20.88
CA GLU A 111 -6.09 10.70 -20.80
C GLU A 111 -5.19 11.80 -21.39
N PHE A 112 -5.69 12.57 -22.36
CA PHE A 112 -4.94 13.68 -22.95
C PHE A 112 -4.71 14.80 -21.93
N ASP A 113 -5.72 15.13 -21.12
CA ASP A 113 -5.59 16.12 -20.06
C ASP A 113 -4.57 15.67 -19.00
N VAL A 114 -4.59 14.37 -18.63
CA VAL A 114 -3.61 13.78 -17.69
C VAL A 114 -2.18 13.88 -18.22
N ARG A 115 -1.96 13.59 -19.51
CA ARG A 115 -0.63 13.65 -20.14
C ARG A 115 -0.06 15.06 -20.22
N ARG A 116 -0.90 16.10 -20.12
CA ARG A 116 -0.48 17.50 -20.10
C ARG A 116 -0.05 17.99 -18.72
N ILE A 117 -0.30 17.22 -17.66
CA ILE A 117 0.10 17.60 -16.30
C ILE A 117 1.64 17.69 -16.23
N ASN A 118 2.14 18.87 -15.93
CA ASN A 118 3.56 19.12 -15.72
C ASN A 118 3.95 18.78 -14.28
N PHE A 119 4.22 17.50 -14.00
CA PHE A 119 4.77 17.09 -12.71
C PHE A 119 6.24 17.49 -12.60
N VAL A 120 6.57 18.22 -11.55
CA VAL A 120 7.94 18.62 -11.20
C VAL A 120 8.40 17.78 -10.01
N ALA A 121 9.33 16.85 -10.28
CA ALA A 121 9.92 15.96 -9.28
C ALA A 121 10.97 16.70 -8.46
N VAL A 122 10.60 17.14 -7.26
CA VAL A 122 11.47 17.97 -6.41
C VAL A 122 12.73 17.22 -5.94
N ASP A 123 12.62 15.91 -5.80
CA ASP A 123 13.68 14.97 -5.42
C ASP A 123 14.62 14.59 -6.58
N GLU A 124 14.52 15.30 -7.71
CA GLU A 124 15.53 15.30 -8.79
C GLU A 124 16.38 16.57 -8.79
N TYR A 125 16.07 17.55 -7.93
CA TYR A 125 16.88 18.77 -7.83
C TYR A 125 18.26 18.48 -7.24
N SER A 126 19.27 19.15 -7.77
CA SER A 126 20.63 19.05 -7.26
C SER A 126 20.68 19.54 -5.81
N GLY A 127 21.15 18.69 -4.90
CA GLY A 127 21.23 19.00 -3.47
C GLY A 127 19.89 18.94 -2.73
N PHE A 128 18.87 18.30 -3.30
CA PHE A 128 17.63 17.98 -2.61
C PHE A 128 17.91 17.10 -1.38
N GLU A 129 17.24 17.44 -0.28
CA GLU A 129 17.15 16.64 0.93
C GLU A 129 15.74 16.84 1.49
N PHE A 130 15.11 15.78 1.96
CA PHE A 130 13.81 15.95 2.61
C PHE A 130 13.92 16.86 3.84
N GLY A 131 12.92 17.71 4.04
CA GLY A 131 12.90 18.75 5.07
C GLY A 131 13.68 20.01 4.70
N ARG A 132 14.46 20.01 3.60
CA ARG A 132 15.11 21.22 3.08
C ARG A 132 14.14 22.03 2.21
N TYR A 133 14.16 23.34 2.40
CA TYR A 133 13.36 24.26 1.61
C TYR A 133 13.89 24.39 0.18
N ILE A 134 12.97 24.35 -0.77
CA ILE A 134 13.15 24.75 -2.17
C ILE A 134 12.37 26.03 -2.42
N GLU A 135 12.93 26.90 -3.27
CA GLU A 135 12.25 28.12 -3.68
C GLU A 135 11.19 27.81 -4.75
N LEU A 136 9.96 28.25 -4.53
CA LEU A 136 8.86 28.16 -5.51
C LEU A 136 8.67 29.49 -6.25
N THR A 137 8.79 30.59 -5.51
CA THR A 137 8.76 31.98 -5.99
C THR A 137 9.62 32.83 -5.06
N GLU A 138 9.90 34.09 -5.41
CA GLU A 138 10.72 35.02 -4.58
C GLU A 138 10.23 35.19 -3.13
N CYS A 139 8.95 34.89 -2.84
CA CYS A 139 8.33 35.06 -1.53
C CYS A 139 7.82 33.74 -0.91
N LEU A 140 7.95 32.60 -1.61
CA LEU A 140 7.38 31.32 -1.19
C LEU A 140 8.40 30.19 -1.35
N GLU A 141 8.58 29.44 -0.27
CA GLU A 141 9.42 28.25 -0.24
C GLU A 141 8.59 27.06 0.25
N ALA A 142 8.97 25.85 -0.18
CA ALA A 142 8.37 24.62 0.31
C ALA A 142 9.42 23.59 0.73
N ALA A 143 9.11 22.82 1.76
CA ALA A 143 9.90 21.68 2.21
C ALA A 143 9.03 20.42 2.16
N PHE A 144 9.58 19.33 1.64
CA PHE A 144 8.89 18.04 1.55
C PHE A 144 9.50 17.11 2.59
N CYS A 145 8.70 16.55 3.50
CA CYS A 145 9.13 15.61 4.53
C CYS A 145 8.42 14.28 4.31
N LEU A 146 9.13 13.15 4.35
CA LEU A 146 8.49 11.84 4.17
C LEU A 146 7.38 11.61 5.20
N SER A 147 6.19 11.21 4.74
CA SER A 147 5.06 10.87 5.61
C SER A 147 4.88 9.37 5.82
N SER A 148 5.53 8.54 5.00
CA SER A 148 5.50 7.06 5.07
C SER A 148 4.12 6.41 4.85
N HIS A 149 3.15 7.13 4.28
CA HIS A 149 1.81 6.63 4.01
C HIS A 149 1.75 5.72 2.78
N ILE A 150 2.29 6.20 1.65
CA ILE A 150 2.52 5.42 0.44
C ILE A 150 3.86 5.82 -0.19
N GLY A 151 4.32 5.09 -1.20
CA GLY A 151 5.53 5.43 -1.94
C GLY A 151 5.55 6.89 -2.41
N GLY A 152 6.52 7.67 -1.91
CA GLY A 152 6.69 9.08 -2.27
C GLY A 152 5.86 10.08 -1.48
N SER A 153 5.01 9.63 -0.54
CA SER A 153 4.13 10.53 0.19
C SER A 153 4.89 11.47 1.11
N CYS A 154 4.48 12.73 1.13
CA CYS A 154 5.11 13.76 1.93
C CYS A 154 4.11 14.62 2.71
N SER A 155 4.51 15.01 3.91
CA SER A 155 4.07 16.26 4.53
C SER A 155 4.77 17.42 3.83
N ILE A 156 4.08 18.53 3.62
CA ILE A 156 4.59 19.69 2.89
C ILE A 156 4.56 20.91 3.81
N GLY A 157 5.73 21.43 4.16
CA GLY A 157 5.89 22.73 4.82
C GLY A 157 5.93 23.85 3.78
N ILE A 158 5.23 24.95 4.04
CA ILE A 158 5.21 26.14 3.19
C ILE A 158 5.61 27.32 4.06
N ARG A 159 6.67 28.02 3.63
CA ARG A 159 7.17 29.23 4.30
C ARG A 159 6.94 30.44 3.41
N TRP A 160 6.38 31.49 3.99
CA TRP A 160 6.17 32.77 3.31
C TRP A 160 6.71 33.93 4.16
N ARG A 161 7.04 35.04 3.51
CA ARG A 161 7.39 36.29 4.20
C ARG A 161 6.09 36.98 4.64
N ALA A 162 5.87 37.08 5.96
CA ALA A 162 4.71 37.75 6.52
C ALA A 162 4.87 39.29 6.50
N ASN A 163 6.11 39.78 6.66
CA ASN A 163 6.49 41.19 6.51
C ASN A 163 7.97 41.28 6.05
N THR A 164 8.60 42.46 6.13
CA THR A 164 10.00 42.66 5.70
C THR A 164 11.04 41.90 6.53
N THR A 165 10.69 41.45 7.75
CA THR A 165 11.62 40.85 8.72
C THR A 165 11.22 39.45 9.19
N ASP A 166 9.93 39.07 9.11
CA ASP A 166 9.37 37.85 9.69
C ASP A 166 8.84 36.91 8.62
N SER A 167 9.16 35.62 8.76
CA SER A 167 8.56 34.52 7.99
C SER A 167 7.59 33.73 8.86
N ARG A 168 6.48 33.28 8.28
CA ARG A 168 5.56 32.33 8.90
C ARG A 168 5.57 31.01 8.12
N GLU A 169 5.17 29.93 8.80
CA GLU A 169 5.15 28.58 8.25
C GLU A 169 3.83 27.86 8.53
N ILE A 170 3.34 27.14 7.51
CA ILE A 170 2.24 26.19 7.62
C ILE A 170 2.68 24.83 7.08
N VAL A 171 2.38 23.75 7.81
CA VAL A 171 2.66 22.39 7.37
C VAL A 171 1.35 21.66 7.08
N PHE A 172 1.28 21.03 5.92
CA PHE A 172 0.22 20.08 5.56
C PHE A 172 0.74 18.67 5.78
N SER A 173 0.06 17.87 6.59
CA SER A 173 0.50 16.50 6.86
C SER A 173 0.40 15.59 5.63
N GLY A 174 -0.54 15.88 4.72
CA GLY A 174 -1.08 14.85 3.84
C GLY A 174 -1.60 13.68 4.68
N ASP A 175 -1.53 12.46 4.12
CA ASP A 175 -1.74 11.26 4.91
C ASP A 175 -0.43 10.80 5.58
N LEU A 176 -0.53 10.36 6.83
CA LEU A 176 0.58 10.00 7.69
C LEU A 176 0.62 8.49 7.90
N GLY A 177 1.75 7.85 7.56
CA GLY A 177 1.98 6.42 7.77
C GLY A 177 2.38 6.05 9.19
N GLN A 178 2.35 4.74 9.47
CA GLN A 178 2.63 4.20 10.81
C GLN A 178 4.12 4.23 11.17
N ASN A 179 5.01 4.13 10.19
CA ASN A 179 6.44 4.06 10.47
C ASN A 179 6.97 5.38 11.01
N THR A 180 7.60 5.30 12.18
CA THR A 180 8.30 6.38 12.88
C THR A 180 9.76 6.01 13.08
N GLY A 181 10.60 7.01 13.40
CA GLY A 181 11.99 6.74 13.76
C GLY A 181 12.14 5.80 14.98
N ALA A 182 11.14 5.76 15.87
CA ALA A 182 11.15 4.90 17.05
C ALA A 182 10.58 3.49 16.78
N ASN A 183 9.59 3.38 15.90
CA ASN A 183 8.94 2.11 15.56
C ASN A 183 8.48 2.12 14.10
N ALA A 184 8.98 1.18 13.31
CA ALA A 184 8.67 1.04 11.89
C ALA A 184 8.14 -0.38 11.58
N PRO A 185 6.89 -0.70 12.00
CA PRO A 185 6.34 -2.04 11.88
C PRO A 185 6.15 -2.50 10.42
N GLN A 186 6.12 -1.56 9.47
CA GLN A 186 5.96 -1.83 8.05
C GLN A 186 7.32 -1.91 7.35
N PRO A 187 7.60 -2.95 6.55
CA PRO A 187 8.96 -3.26 6.12
C PRO A 187 9.38 -2.45 4.89
N LEU A 188 8.44 -1.84 4.16
CA LEU A 188 8.70 -1.33 2.82
C LEU A 188 9.28 0.09 2.81
N LEU A 189 8.56 1.03 3.42
CA LEU A 189 8.85 2.46 3.34
C LEU A 189 9.68 2.95 4.54
N ALA A 190 10.60 3.85 4.26
CA ALA A 190 11.36 4.55 5.30
C ALA A 190 10.43 5.23 6.31
N PRO A 191 10.85 5.35 7.58
CA PRO A 191 10.10 6.07 8.58
C PRO A 191 9.75 7.49 8.17
N ARG A 192 8.60 7.98 8.64
CA ARG A 192 8.23 9.38 8.45
C ARG A 192 9.25 10.28 9.14
N GLN A 193 9.57 11.39 8.50
CA GLN A 193 10.48 12.38 9.06
C GLN A 193 9.73 13.29 10.05
N PRO A 194 10.37 13.63 11.18
CA PRO A 194 9.81 14.62 12.08
C PRO A 194 9.85 16.01 11.41
N LEU A 195 9.04 16.94 11.90
CA LEU A 195 9.02 18.30 11.36
C LEU A 195 10.32 19.02 11.75
N SER A 196 11.03 19.55 10.75
CA SER A 196 12.32 20.22 10.94
C SER A 196 12.22 21.52 11.75
N MET A 197 11.04 22.15 11.77
CA MET A 197 10.78 23.42 12.46
C MET A 197 9.49 23.34 13.28
N THR A 198 9.24 24.36 14.10
CA THR A 198 7.97 24.54 14.81
C THR A 198 7.09 25.47 13.97
N PRO A 199 6.13 24.93 13.19
CA PRO A 199 5.33 25.76 12.30
C PRO A 199 4.31 26.57 13.10
N ASN A 200 3.92 27.73 12.58
CA ASN A 200 2.84 28.54 13.15
C ASN A 200 1.49 27.82 12.99
N TYR A 201 1.32 27.10 11.88
CA TYR A 201 0.09 26.40 11.55
C TYR A 201 0.36 24.97 11.11
N LEU A 202 -0.58 24.08 11.43
CA LEU A 202 -0.51 22.68 11.03
C LEU A 202 -1.88 22.22 10.53
N VAL A 203 -1.94 21.68 9.32
CA VAL A 203 -3.14 21.02 8.77
C VAL A 203 -2.91 19.52 8.87
N VAL A 204 -3.73 18.84 9.67
CA VAL A 204 -3.55 17.40 9.98
C VAL A 204 -4.74 16.60 9.49
N GLU A 205 -4.47 15.45 8.87
CA GLU A 205 -5.48 14.46 8.56
C GLU A 205 -6.16 13.90 9.82
N SER A 206 -7.34 13.32 9.68
CA SER A 206 -8.07 12.78 10.82
C SER A 206 -8.76 11.46 10.50
N THR A 207 -8.27 10.71 9.50
CA THR A 207 -8.87 9.43 9.06
C THR A 207 -9.05 8.47 10.24
N TYR A 208 -8.08 8.41 11.15
CA TYR A 208 -8.20 7.68 12.43
C TYR A 208 -8.08 8.57 13.66
N GLY A 209 -8.52 9.82 13.54
CA GLY A 209 -8.47 10.79 14.62
C GLY A 209 -9.24 10.38 15.87
N SER A 210 -10.07 9.34 15.82
CA SER A 210 -10.85 8.81 16.95
C SER A 210 -10.49 7.38 17.36
N ARG A 211 -9.40 6.82 16.83
CA ARG A 211 -9.05 5.41 17.07
C ARG A 211 -7.65 5.30 17.66
N VAL A 212 -7.55 4.56 18.74
CA VAL A 212 -6.28 4.09 19.30
C VAL A 212 -6.19 2.61 18.97
N ARG A 213 -5.11 2.19 18.30
CA ARG A 213 -4.88 0.78 18.00
C ARG A 213 -4.31 0.07 19.21
N ASP A 214 -4.61 -1.23 19.30
CA ASP A 214 -3.89 -2.11 20.20
C ASP A 214 -2.39 -2.07 19.85
N THR A 215 -1.54 -1.99 20.87
CA THR A 215 -0.09 -1.90 20.71
C THR A 215 0.49 -3.13 20.02
N ALA A 216 -0.18 -4.29 20.09
CA ALA A 216 0.19 -5.48 19.33
C ALA A 216 0.21 -5.23 17.81
N TYR A 217 -0.66 -4.36 17.30
CA TYR A 217 -0.71 -4.04 15.86
C TYR A 217 0.43 -3.15 15.38
N GLY A 218 1.21 -2.58 16.31
CA GLY A 218 2.47 -1.90 16.04
C GLY A 218 3.71 -2.83 16.05
N SER A 219 3.53 -4.15 16.06
CA SER A 219 4.62 -5.14 16.14
C SER A 219 4.77 -5.93 14.84
N GLU A 220 5.96 -5.85 14.23
CA GLU A 220 6.35 -6.70 13.09
C GLU A 220 6.25 -8.19 13.45
N VAL A 221 6.68 -8.56 14.67
CA VAL A 221 6.67 -9.95 15.13
C VAL A 221 5.24 -10.50 15.18
N ALA A 222 4.31 -9.75 15.78
CA ALA A 222 2.91 -10.14 15.86
C ALA A 222 2.25 -10.22 14.47
N ARG A 223 2.49 -9.21 13.62
CA ARG A 223 1.97 -9.18 12.24
C ARG A 223 2.37 -10.43 11.46
N MET A 224 3.65 -10.74 11.47
CA MET A 224 4.17 -11.86 10.70
C MET A 224 3.77 -13.21 11.31
N ALA A 225 3.58 -13.30 12.63
CA ALA A 225 3.02 -14.49 13.27
C ALA A 225 1.56 -14.73 12.85
N ASP A 226 0.75 -13.67 12.76
CA ASP A 226 -0.63 -13.78 12.26
C ASP A 226 -0.68 -14.14 10.77
N LEU A 227 0.17 -13.53 9.94
CA LEU A 227 0.28 -13.90 8.53
C LEU A 227 0.70 -15.38 8.37
N GLU A 228 1.69 -15.83 9.13
CA GLU A 228 2.13 -17.23 9.16
C GLU A 228 0.98 -18.16 9.56
N ARG A 229 0.23 -17.82 10.62
CA ARG A 229 -0.94 -18.58 11.06
C ARG A 229 -1.99 -18.69 9.94
N ILE A 230 -2.36 -17.58 9.31
CA ILE A 230 -3.38 -17.54 8.25
C ILE A 230 -2.94 -18.37 7.04
N VAL A 231 -1.69 -18.23 6.62
CA VAL A 231 -1.17 -18.99 5.48
C VAL A 231 -1.10 -20.49 5.82
N LEU A 232 -0.62 -20.88 7.00
CA LEU A 232 -0.62 -22.29 7.42
C LEU A 232 -2.04 -22.87 7.52
N ASP A 233 -3.01 -22.09 7.97
CA ASP A 233 -4.43 -22.47 8.01
C ASP A 233 -4.99 -22.69 6.60
N ALA A 234 -4.66 -21.79 5.66
CA ALA A 234 -5.03 -21.93 4.25
C ALA A 234 -4.38 -23.17 3.60
N ILE A 235 -3.12 -23.44 3.94
CA ILE A 235 -2.39 -24.63 3.49
C ILE A 235 -3.08 -25.91 3.96
N GLN A 236 -3.52 -25.97 5.22
CA GLN A 236 -4.21 -27.14 5.78
C GLN A 236 -5.57 -27.42 5.11
N ARG A 237 -6.16 -26.42 4.44
CA ARG A 237 -7.42 -26.57 3.70
C ARG A 237 -7.24 -27.05 2.26
N VAL A 238 -6.00 -27.11 1.75
CA VAL A 238 -5.74 -27.66 0.42
C VAL A 238 -6.10 -29.15 0.43
N PRO A 239 -7.03 -29.60 -0.43
CA PRO A 239 -7.44 -31.00 -0.45
C PRO A 239 -6.30 -31.90 -0.91
N SER A 240 -6.21 -33.06 -0.27
CA SER A 240 -5.20 -34.09 -0.58
C SER A 240 -5.44 -34.80 -1.93
N ASP A 241 -6.63 -34.62 -2.52
CA ASP A 241 -7.04 -35.24 -3.79
C ASP A 241 -7.74 -34.22 -4.71
N ASN A 242 -7.38 -34.25 -5.99
CA ASN A 242 -7.77 -33.33 -7.06
C ASN A 242 -9.28 -33.30 -7.37
N ALA A 243 -10.08 -34.19 -6.78
CA ALA A 243 -11.52 -34.31 -7.03
C ALA A 243 -12.37 -33.21 -6.36
N GLN A 244 -11.83 -32.47 -5.37
CA GLN A 244 -12.68 -31.74 -4.41
C GLN A 244 -12.63 -30.20 -4.53
N GLY A 245 -11.99 -29.63 -5.54
CA GLY A 245 -11.87 -28.17 -5.76
C GLY A 245 -10.57 -27.58 -5.22
N SER A 246 -10.32 -26.28 -5.44
CA SER A 246 -9.11 -25.60 -4.96
C SER A 246 -9.37 -24.80 -3.67
N ALA A 247 -8.36 -24.73 -2.79
CA ALA A 247 -8.36 -23.82 -1.65
C ALA A 247 -7.74 -22.49 -2.07
N CYS A 248 -8.39 -21.38 -1.71
CA CYS A 248 -7.96 -20.04 -2.07
C CYS A 248 -7.84 -19.15 -0.84
N LEU A 249 -6.77 -18.38 -0.75
CA LEU A 249 -6.63 -17.23 0.13
C LEU A 249 -6.80 -15.96 -0.72
N VAL A 250 -7.97 -15.34 -0.64
CA VAL A 250 -8.26 -14.09 -1.36
C VAL A 250 -7.88 -12.91 -0.46
N ILE A 251 -7.09 -11.99 -0.99
CA ILE A 251 -6.60 -10.82 -0.28
C ILE A 251 -7.04 -9.55 -1.04
N PRO A 252 -8.20 -8.96 -0.68
CA PRO A 252 -8.58 -7.64 -1.17
C PRO A 252 -7.55 -6.60 -0.70
N CYS A 253 -6.92 -5.91 -1.65
CA CYS A 253 -5.89 -4.93 -1.34
C CYS A 253 -5.83 -3.79 -2.38
N PHE A 254 -5.39 -2.61 -1.94
CA PHE A 254 -5.15 -1.48 -2.84
C PHE A 254 -3.94 -1.74 -3.73
N SER A 255 -4.07 -1.41 -5.02
CA SER A 255 -2.99 -1.59 -6.01
C SER A 255 -1.77 -0.71 -5.77
N ILE A 256 -1.93 0.39 -5.02
CA ILE A 256 -0.83 1.25 -4.58
C ILE A 256 -0.50 0.86 -3.14
N HIS A 257 0.80 0.65 -2.88
CA HIS A 257 1.40 0.32 -1.59
C HIS A 257 1.06 -1.07 -1.01
N ARG A 258 -0.22 -1.39 -0.80
CA ARG A 258 -0.63 -2.59 -0.04
C ARG A 258 -0.19 -3.89 -0.68
N VAL A 259 -0.35 -4.01 -2.00
CA VAL A 259 0.14 -5.18 -2.76
C VAL A 259 1.65 -5.34 -2.57
N GLN A 260 2.43 -4.27 -2.70
CA GLN A 260 3.89 -4.33 -2.63
C GLN A 260 4.36 -4.71 -1.23
N GLU A 261 3.67 -4.24 -0.19
CA GLU A 261 4.00 -4.60 1.19
C GLU A 261 3.69 -6.06 1.49
N LEU A 262 2.53 -6.56 1.06
CA LEU A 262 2.16 -7.98 1.21
C LEU A 262 3.11 -8.90 0.44
N LEU A 263 3.58 -8.51 -0.75
CA LEU A 263 4.55 -9.29 -1.51
C LEU A 263 5.86 -9.46 -0.75
N VAL A 264 6.33 -8.41 -0.06
CA VAL A 264 7.54 -8.47 0.78
C VAL A 264 7.33 -9.39 1.98
N ASP A 265 6.21 -9.24 2.69
CA ASP A 265 5.91 -10.11 3.84
C ASP A 265 5.72 -11.57 3.42
N LEU A 266 5.05 -11.85 2.30
CA LEU A 266 4.90 -13.20 1.76
C LEU A 266 6.27 -13.80 1.37
N HIS A 267 7.15 -13.00 0.76
CA HIS A 267 8.51 -13.42 0.47
C HIS A 267 9.28 -13.76 1.75
N SER A 268 9.25 -12.88 2.76
CA SER A 268 9.89 -13.12 4.06
C SER A 268 9.32 -14.38 4.74
N LEU A 269 8.01 -14.53 4.74
CA LEU A 269 7.34 -15.71 5.28
C LEU A 269 7.85 -16.99 4.62
N PHE A 270 7.89 -17.03 3.29
CA PHE A 270 8.28 -18.23 2.55
C PHE A 270 9.77 -18.51 2.61
N GLU A 271 10.62 -17.51 2.41
CA GLU A 271 12.08 -17.69 2.29
C GLU A 271 12.82 -17.67 3.62
N VAL A 272 12.34 -16.89 4.60
CA VAL A 272 13.04 -16.69 5.87
C VAL A 272 12.43 -17.55 6.97
N ARG A 273 11.11 -17.54 7.13
CA ARG A 273 10.44 -18.18 8.28
C ARG A 273 10.09 -19.64 8.03
N LEU A 274 9.44 -19.92 6.90
CA LEU A 274 8.89 -21.24 6.63
C LEU A 274 9.86 -22.14 5.87
N LYS A 275 10.84 -21.61 5.14
CA LYS A 275 11.80 -22.42 4.36
C LYS A 275 12.41 -23.56 5.16
N GLY A 276 12.92 -23.29 6.37
CA GLY A 276 13.52 -24.31 7.23
C GLY A 276 12.51 -25.36 7.72
N ARG A 277 11.29 -24.94 8.07
CA ARG A 277 10.20 -25.84 8.51
C ARG A 277 9.69 -26.70 7.36
N ILE A 278 9.56 -26.13 6.18
CA ILE A 278 9.11 -26.83 4.96
C ILE A 278 10.19 -27.79 4.47
N LEU A 279 11.47 -27.38 4.50
CA LEU A 279 12.62 -28.26 4.26
C LEU A 279 12.73 -29.43 5.25
N ALA A 280 12.23 -29.25 6.48
CA ALA A 280 12.19 -30.31 7.49
C ALA A 280 11.03 -31.30 7.27
N ILE A 281 9.95 -30.87 6.62
CA ILE A 281 8.75 -31.68 6.31
C ILE A 281 8.85 -32.36 4.92
N ARG A 282 9.85 -31.99 4.11
CA ARG A 282 10.07 -32.54 2.75
C ARG A 282 10.32 -34.05 2.78
N PRO A 283 9.69 -34.85 1.90
CA PRO A 283 10.16 -36.19 1.58
C PRO A 283 11.56 -36.07 0.96
N ALA A 284 12.57 -36.65 1.61
CA ALA A 284 13.98 -36.34 1.32
C ALA A 284 14.49 -36.77 -0.09
N PHE A 285 13.68 -37.39 -0.94
CA PHE A 285 14.15 -38.11 -2.14
C PHE A 285 13.35 -37.88 -3.43
N GLU A 286 12.60 -36.78 -3.55
CA GLU A 286 11.82 -36.50 -4.77
C GLU A 286 12.67 -36.21 -6.02
N GLU A 287 13.87 -35.64 -5.85
CA GLU A 287 14.73 -35.35 -7.00
C GLU A 287 15.93 -36.30 -7.08
N PRO A 288 16.31 -36.74 -8.29
CA PRO A 288 17.51 -37.55 -8.52
C PRO A 288 18.79 -36.95 -7.92
N SER A 289 18.90 -35.62 -7.89
CA SER A 289 20.01 -34.85 -7.31
C SER A 289 20.16 -35.06 -5.79
N HIS A 290 19.05 -35.15 -5.05
CA HIS A 290 19.05 -35.35 -3.60
C HIS A 290 19.42 -36.78 -3.21
N ILE A 291 18.96 -37.76 -3.98
CA ILE A 291 19.39 -39.14 -3.81
C ILE A 291 20.90 -39.21 -4.05
N GLU A 292 21.39 -38.61 -5.12
CA GLU A 292 22.81 -38.59 -5.44
C GLU A 292 23.65 -37.91 -4.35
N LYS A 293 23.20 -36.74 -3.86
CA LYS A 293 23.86 -36.06 -2.75
C LYS A 293 23.84 -36.88 -1.46
N THR A 294 22.76 -37.62 -1.20
CA THR A 294 22.68 -38.50 -0.02
C THR A 294 23.62 -39.70 -0.15
N LEU A 295 23.76 -40.26 -1.35
CA LEU A 295 24.72 -41.33 -1.65
C LEU A 295 26.17 -40.85 -1.50
N GLN A 296 26.44 -39.56 -1.78
CA GLN A 296 27.78 -38.97 -1.72
C GLN A 296 28.16 -38.42 -0.33
N GLU A 297 27.24 -37.75 0.35
CA GLU A 297 27.52 -36.99 1.58
C GLU A 297 26.85 -37.54 2.85
N GLY A 298 25.97 -38.55 2.72
CA GLY A 298 25.20 -39.14 3.82
C GLY A 298 24.03 -38.28 4.34
N LEU A 299 23.09 -38.94 5.01
CA LEU A 299 21.84 -38.37 5.54
C LEU A 299 21.98 -37.95 7.01
N ARG A 300 21.43 -36.81 7.45
CA ARG A 300 21.53 -36.37 8.86
C ARG A 300 20.81 -37.32 9.83
N ALA A 301 21.45 -37.67 10.94
CA ALA A 301 20.90 -38.62 11.92
C ALA A 301 19.58 -38.14 12.57
N SER A 302 19.45 -36.83 12.83
CA SER A 302 18.22 -36.25 13.36
C SER A 302 16.98 -36.47 12.49
N ARG A 303 17.15 -36.78 11.20
CA ARG A 303 16.04 -37.12 10.29
C ARG A 303 15.60 -38.58 10.43
N ILE A 304 16.51 -39.48 10.78
CA ILE A 304 16.22 -40.90 11.03
C ILE A 304 15.63 -41.10 12.42
N GLU A 305 16.12 -40.36 13.42
CA GLU A 305 15.72 -40.51 14.82
C GLU A 305 14.50 -39.65 15.20
N SER A 306 13.97 -38.84 14.29
CA SER A 306 12.77 -38.04 14.56
C SER A 306 11.51 -38.91 14.72
N PRO A 307 10.48 -38.44 15.47
CA PRO A 307 9.18 -39.11 15.54
C PRO A 307 8.47 -39.28 14.18
N GLN A 308 8.93 -38.57 13.15
CA GLN A 308 8.43 -38.62 11.77
C GLN A 308 9.54 -39.12 10.83
N SER A 309 10.28 -40.15 11.25
CA SER A 309 11.38 -40.75 10.52
C SER A 309 11.00 -41.16 9.10
N ILE A 310 11.94 -41.04 8.15
CA ILE A 310 11.77 -41.61 6.80
C ILE A 310 11.59 -43.13 6.85
N LEU A 311 12.14 -43.79 7.88
CA LEU A 311 12.07 -45.24 8.03
C LEU A 311 10.65 -45.72 8.33
N THR A 312 9.81 -44.87 8.90
CA THR A 312 8.40 -45.20 9.22
C THR A 312 7.57 -45.53 7.98
N TYR A 313 8.02 -45.12 6.78
CA TYR A 313 7.34 -45.37 5.50
C TYR A 313 7.91 -46.56 4.73
N LEU A 314 9.03 -47.11 5.20
CA LEU A 314 9.65 -48.30 4.60
C LEU A 314 9.04 -49.56 5.20
N SER A 315 8.95 -50.60 4.38
CA SER A 315 8.63 -51.95 4.87
C SER A 315 9.66 -52.39 5.92
N GLU A 316 9.33 -53.36 6.78
CA GLU A 316 10.32 -53.92 7.72
C GLU A 316 11.60 -54.38 7.00
N SER A 317 11.43 -55.05 5.86
CA SER A 317 12.56 -55.49 5.02
C SER A 317 13.40 -54.32 4.48
N ASP A 318 12.77 -53.26 3.96
CA ASP A 318 13.52 -52.10 3.46
C ASP A 318 14.20 -51.30 4.60
N ARG A 319 13.65 -51.32 5.82
CA ARG A 319 14.28 -50.70 7.00
C ARG A 319 15.54 -51.44 7.43
N GLU A 320 15.47 -52.77 7.50
CA GLU A 320 16.65 -53.61 7.77
C GLU A 320 17.71 -53.36 6.70
N ARG A 321 17.30 -53.34 5.44
CA ARG A 321 18.20 -53.08 4.30
C ARG A 321 18.81 -51.67 4.33
N PHE A 322 18.05 -50.67 4.76
CA PHE A 322 18.57 -49.32 4.97
C PHE A 322 19.70 -49.31 6.02
N HIS A 323 19.52 -50.00 7.14
CA HIS A 323 20.54 -50.06 8.21
C HIS A 323 21.75 -50.92 7.84
N GLU A 324 21.62 -51.87 6.93
CA GLU A 324 22.76 -52.58 6.34
C GLU A 324 23.60 -51.67 5.43
N LEU A 325 22.94 -50.84 4.62
CA LEU A 325 23.59 -49.99 3.61
C LEU A 325 24.17 -48.72 4.21
N PHE A 326 23.45 -48.10 5.15
CA PHE A 326 23.79 -46.82 5.74
C PHE A 326 24.21 -46.98 7.21
N LYS A 327 25.45 -46.63 7.53
CA LYS A 327 25.95 -46.63 8.91
C LYS A 327 26.04 -45.23 9.49
N ARG A 328 25.72 -45.14 10.78
CA ARG A 328 25.89 -43.91 11.56
C ARG A 328 27.39 -43.60 11.68
N GLN A 329 27.77 -42.37 11.33
CA GLN A 329 29.12 -41.84 11.37
C GLN A 329 29.10 -40.39 11.84
N GLU A 330 30.12 -39.99 12.60
CA GLU A 330 30.36 -38.60 12.97
C GLU A 330 31.21 -37.92 11.90
N VAL A 331 30.74 -36.79 11.39
CA VAL A 331 31.40 -36.02 10.34
C VAL A 331 31.68 -34.63 10.88
N ILE A 332 32.95 -34.22 10.83
CA ILE A 332 33.37 -32.86 11.20
C ILE A 332 33.04 -31.94 10.04
N SER A 333 32.24 -30.91 10.31
CA SER A 333 31.88 -29.91 9.29
C SER A 333 32.99 -28.87 9.10
N PRO A 334 32.96 -28.09 8.00
CA PRO A 334 33.97 -27.05 7.73
C PRO A 334 34.12 -26.01 8.85
N ASP A 335 33.07 -25.82 9.66
CA ASP A 335 33.05 -24.94 10.84
C ASP A 335 33.50 -25.65 12.13
N GLU A 336 34.26 -26.76 12.04
CA GLU A 336 34.77 -27.61 13.14
C GLU A 336 33.70 -28.25 14.06
N LYS A 337 32.41 -28.12 13.74
CA LYS A 337 31.34 -28.77 14.51
C LYS A 337 31.17 -30.24 14.11
N ILE A 338 31.09 -31.13 15.11
CA ILE A 338 30.77 -32.55 14.93
C ILE A 338 29.28 -32.69 14.56
N LYS A 339 28.98 -33.38 13.45
CA LYS A 339 27.63 -33.67 12.97
C LYS A 339 27.46 -35.16 12.73
N THR A 340 26.41 -35.77 13.26
CA THR A 340 26.12 -37.19 13.02
C THR A 340 25.33 -37.38 11.72
N ARG A 341 25.78 -38.29 10.85
CA ARG A 341 25.12 -38.69 9.59
C ARG A 341 25.06 -40.21 9.44
N PHE A 342 24.16 -40.69 8.60
CA PHE A 342 24.08 -42.04 8.08
C PHE A 342 24.71 -42.03 6.69
N VAL A 343 25.88 -42.67 6.56
CA VAL A 343 26.71 -42.65 5.34
C VAL A 343 26.68 -44.03 4.70
N LEU A 344 26.60 -44.06 3.38
CA LEU A 344 26.68 -45.30 2.61
C LEU A 344 28.08 -45.90 2.78
N THR A 345 28.18 -47.13 3.27
CA THR A 345 29.48 -47.73 3.61
C THR A 345 30.25 -48.28 2.42
N ASP A 346 29.55 -48.57 1.31
CA ASP A 346 30.11 -49.12 0.09
C ASP A 346 29.61 -48.32 -1.12
N LEU A 347 30.54 -47.73 -1.86
CA LEU A 347 30.28 -46.87 -3.01
C LEU A 347 30.29 -47.62 -4.35
N SER A 348 30.29 -48.96 -4.33
CA SER A 348 30.11 -49.79 -5.53
C SER A 348 28.81 -49.45 -6.27
N ALA A 349 28.81 -49.60 -7.59
CA ALA A 349 27.66 -49.24 -8.43
C ALA A 349 26.39 -50.01 -8.04
N GLU A 350 26.54 -51.28 -7.66
CA GLU A 350 25.45 -52.16 -7.24
C GLU A 350 24.81 -51.71 -5.92
N ARG A 351 25.63 -51.37 -4.91
CA ARG A 351 25.15 -50.87 -3.61
C ARG A 351 24.53 -49.48 -3.71
N LYS A 352 25.09 -48.60 -4.55
CA LYS A 352 24.50 -47.29 -4.85
C LYS A 352 23.11 -47.43 -5.48
N GLU A 353 22.95 -48.35 -6.43
CA GLU A 353 21.67 -48.59 -7.08
C GLU A 353 20.64 -49.21 -6.12
N GLU A 354 21.07 -50.11 -5.23
CA GLU A 354 20.22 -50.69 -4.19
C GLU A 354 19.77 -49.62 -3.18
N ALA A 355 20.70 -48.80 -2.68
CA ALA A 355 20.40 -47.69 -1.80
C ALA A 355 19.46 -46.68 -2.47
N ARG A 356 19.70 -46.35 -3.76
CA ARG A 356 18.83 -45.48 -4.56
C ARG A 356 17.40 -46.00 -4.58
N LYS A 357 17.18 -47.29 -4.83
CA LYS A 357 15.84 -47.90 -4.84
C LYS A 357 15.13 -47.82 -3.49
N ILE A 358 15.84 -48.05 -2.38
CA ILE A 358 15.27 -47.93 -1.02
C ILE A 358 14.89 -46.48 -0.72
N LEU A 359 15.78 -45.54 -1.03
CA LEU A 359 15.51 -44.11 -0.83
C LEU A 359 14.33 -43.60 -1.69
N GLN A 360 14.17 -44.12 -2.91
CA GLN A 360 13.01 -43.84 -3.78
C GLN A 360 11.70 -44.40 -3.22
N ARG A 361 11.73 -45.51 -2.48
CA ARG A 361 10.54 -46.09 -1.84
C ARG A 361 10.18 -45.40 -0.52
N ALA A 362 11.13 -44.75 0.14
CA ALA A 362 10.90 -43.90 1.31
C ALA A 362 10.20 -42.56 0.96
N VAL A 363 9.79 -42.37 -0.30
CA VAL A 363 9.10 -41.16 -0.76
C VAL A 363 7.65 -41.17 -0.26
N ARG A 364 7.31 -40.12 0.48
CA ARG A 364 5.96 -39.86 0.96
C ARG A 364 5.01 -39.66 -0.24
N PRO A 365 3.83 -40.32 -0.29
CA PRO A 365 2.74 -39.85 -1.14
C PRO A 365 2.34 -38.43 -0.70
N SER A 366 2.67 -37.45 -1.53
CA SER A 366 2.14 -36.08 -1.63
C SER A 366 1.71 -35.37 -0.32
N SER A 367 2.57 -34.47 0.16
CA SER A 367 2.13 -33.25 0.85
C SER A 367 3.14 -32.11 0.63
N LEU A 368 3.64 -32.00 -0.61
CA LEU A 368 4.35 -30.80 -1.01
C LEU A 368 3.31 -29.74 -1.31
N VAL A 369 3.18 -28.80 -0.38
CA VAL A 369 2.23 -27.70 -0.51
C VAL A 369 2.77 -26.77 -1.60
N ARG A 370 2.18 -26.86 -2.79
CA ARG A 370 2.43 -25.90 -3.86
C ARG A 370 1.67 -24.63 -3.55
N ILE A 371 2.33 -23.48 -3.69
CA ILE A 371 1.69 -22.18 -3.46
C ILE A 371 1.73 -21.40 -4.78
N ARG A 372 0.62 -20.79 -5.17
CA ARG A 372 0.56 -19.94 -6.36
C ARG A 372 0.05 -18.59 -5.94
N VAL A 373 0.92 -17.59 -5.97
CA VAL A 373 0.61 -16.19 -5.66
C VAL A 373 0.28 -15.48 -6.96
N PHE A 374 -0.93 -14.98 -7.07
CA PHE A 374 -1.41 -14.21 -8.21
C PHE A 374 -1.54 -12.74 -7.81
N VAL A 375 -0.98 -11.86 -8.62
CA VAL A 375 -1.25 -10.42 -8.58
C VAL A 375 -1.95 -10.06 -9.88
N ASP A 376 -3.25 -9.81 -9.81
CA ASP A 376 -4.11 -9.83 -11.00
C ASP A 376 -4.77 -8.50 -11.34
N SER A 377 -4.18 -7.40 -10.87
CA SER A 377 -4.58 -6.06 -11.25
C SER A 377 -3.55 -5.46 -12.21
N PRO A 378 -3.96 -5.06 -13.44
CA PRO A 378 -3.09 -4.32 -14.36
C PRO A 378 -2.56 -3.01 -13.77
N MET A 379 -3.29 -2.43 -12.81
CA MET A 379 -2.83 -1.28 -12.03
C MET A 379 -1.72 -1.69 -11.08
N SER A 380 -1.88 -2.79 -10.33
CA SER A 380 -0.85 -3.35 -9.44
C SER A 380 0.44 -3.68 -10.18
N ASN A 381 0.37 -4.19 -11.41
CA ASN A 381 1.57 -4.49 -12.21
C ASN A 381 2.37 -3.22 -12.51
N ARG A 382 1.67 -2.15 -12.92
CA ARG A 382 2.29 -0.86 -13.26
C ARG A 382 2.83 -0.15 -12.03
N THR A 383 2.08 -0.10 -10.94
CA THR A 383 2.52 0.53 -9.69
C THR A 383 3.70 -0.24 -9.09
N THR A 384 3.68 -1.57 -9.10
CA THR A 384 4.82 -2.40 -8.61
C THR A 384 6.12 -2.11 -9.36
N ALA A 385 6.06 -1.84 -10.66
CA ALA A 385 7.24 -1.43 -11.43
C ALA A 385 7.81 -0.07 -10.98
N VAL A 386 6.97 0.87 -10.54
CA VAL A 386 7.43 2.13 -9.95
C VAL A 386 8.13 1.87 -8.61
N TYR A 387 7.51 1.07 -7.73
CA TYR A 387 8.13 0.68 -6.45
C TYR A 387 9.48 0.00 -6.64
N GLN A 388 9.61 -0.87 -7.66
CA GLN A 388 10.88 -1.49 -8.02
C GLN A 388 11.98 -0.46 -8.28
N GLN A 389 11.67 0.63 -8.99
CA GLN A 389 12.65 1.66 -9.32
C GLN A 389 12.96 2.55 -8.11
N GLU A 390 11.91 3.10 -7.50
CA GLU A 390 12.05 4.16 -6.49
C GLU A 390 12.59 3.64 -5.15
N LEU A 391 12.32 2.38 -4.77
CA LEU A 391 12.91 1.78 -3.55
C LEU A 391 14.41 1.46 -3.66
N ARG A 392 14.97 1.53 -4.88
CA ARG A 392 16.43 1.39 -5.12
C ARG A 392 17.10 2.74 -5.32
N LYS A 393 16.34 3.83 -5.43
CA LYS A 393 16.89 5.19 -5.59
C LYS A 393 17.74 5.52 -4.37
N ARG A 394 19.01 5.87 -4.61
CA ARG A 394 19.95 6.26 -3.56
C ARG A 394 19.78 7.74 -3.21
N ASP A 395 20.06 8.06 -1.95
CA ASP A 395 20.19 9.45 -1.50
C ASP A 395 21.47 10.05 -2.11
N ALA A 396 21.34 11.20 -2.77
CA ALA A 396 22.46 11.88 -3.41
C ALA A 396 23.53 12.36 -2.40
N GLY A 397 23.11 12.75 -1.19
CA GLY A 397 24.01 13.15 -0.10
C GLY A 397 24.60 11.95 0.64
N HIS A 398 23.88 10.82 0.67
CA HIS A 398 24.30 9.59 1.34
C HIS A 398 24.12 8.37 0.43
N PRO A 399 25.02 8.12 -0.55
CA PRO A 399 24.82 7.08 -1.57
C PRO A 399 24.67 5.65 -1.04
N GLN A 400 25.07 5.41 0.21
CA GLN A 400 24.91 4.13 0.91
C GLN A 400 23.48 3.89 1.42
N ARG A 401 22.62 4.91 1.41
CA ARG A 401 21.23 4.87 1.86
C ARG A 401 20.28 4.96 0.68
N CYS A 402 19.15 4.28 0.80
CA CYS A 402 18.05 4.45 -0.13
C CYS A 402 17.14 5.58 0.34
N LEU A 403 16.63 6.36 -0.61
CA LEU A 403 15.86 7.57 -0.35
C LEU A 403 14.48 7.28 0.27
N TYR A 404 13.83 6.19 -0.15
CA TYR A 404 12.46 5.85 0.25
C TYR A 404 12.31 4.52 1.01
N ARG A 405 13.35 3.69 1.04
CA ARG A 405 13.28 2.31 1.54
C ARG A 405 13.56 2.25 3.04
N ASN A 406 12.78 1.45 3.76
CA ASN A 406 13.07 1.13 5.15
C ASN A 406 14.44 0.42 5.26
N PRO A 407 15.40 0.94 6.05
CA PRO A 407 16.68 0.26 6.26
C PRO A 407 16.55 -1.16 6.82
N ALA A 408 15.50 -1.44 7.61
CA ALA A 408 15.24 -2.77 8.16
C ALA A 408 14.74 -3.79 7.11
N LEU A 409 14.41 -3.35 5.89
CA LEU A 409 13.92 -4.23 4.82
C LEU A 409 14.93 -5.33 4.46
N LYS A 410 16.23 -5.03 4.55
CA LYS A 410 17.31 -5.99 4.31
C LYS A 410 17.16 -7.21 5.23
N ASP A 411 17.04 -6.97 6.54
CA ASP A 411 16.93 -8.02 7.54
C ASP A 411 15.60 -8.76 7.42
N HIS A 412 14.51 -8.03 7.15
CA HIS A 412 13.18 -8.60 6.93
C HIS A 412 13.15 -9.57 5.73
N LEU A 413 13.87 -9.28 4.64
CA LEU A 413 14.01 -10.15 3.48
C LEU A 413 15.06 -11.27 3.66
N GLY A 414 15.82 -11.26 4.78
CA GLY A 414 16.94 -12.17 4.97
C GLY A 414 18.10 -11.94 3.98
N ALA A 415 18.23 -10.71 3.46
CA ALA A 415 19.24 -10.34 2.50
C ALA A 415 20.61 -10.14 3.18
N ARG A 416 21.70 -10.43 2.46
CA ARG A 416 23.07 -10.30 3.02
C ARG A 416 23.53 -8.85 3.10
N ASP A 417 23.19 -8.07 2.09
CA ASP A 417 23.60 -6.67 1.93
C ASP A 417 22.57 -5.88 1.09
N GLU A 418 22.83 -4.60 0.85
CA GLU A 418 21.95 -3.73 0.06
C GLU A 418 21.86 -4.14 -1.41
N ALA A 419 22.90 -4.76 -1.97
CA ALA A 419 22.89 -5.24 -3.36
C ALA A 419 22.03 -6.50 -3.52
N ASP A 420 22.11 -7.41 -2.54
CA ASP A 420 21.25 -8.59 -2.43
C ASP A 420 19.78 -8.17 -2.22
N THR A 421 19.54 -7.14 -1.39
CA THR A 421 18.21 -6.53 -1.20
C THR A 421 17.67 -5.98 -2.52
N ASP A 422 18.50 -5.23 -3.28
CA ASP A 422 18.12 -4.70 -4.59
C ASP A 422 17.81 -5.83 -5.58
N ALA A 423 18.56 -6.93 -5.55
CA ALA A 423 18.34 -8.09 -6.42
C ALA A 423 17.03 -8.82 -6.09
N ILE A 424 16.72 -9.01 -4.80
CA ILE A 424 15.45 -9.60 -4.35
C ILE A 424 14.28 -8.72 -4.78
N LEU A 425 14.31 -7.41 -4.51
CA LEU A 425 13.26 -6.48 -4.94
C LEU A 425 13.13 -6.45 -6.46
N SER A 426 14.25 -6.52 -7.19
CA SER A 426 14.22 -6.56 -8.65
C SER A 426 13.48 -7.79 -9.16
N LYS A 427 13.64 -8.96 -8.52
CA LYS A 427 12.92 -10.20 -8.88
C LYS A 427 11.46 -10.14 -8.44
N LEU A 428 11.21 -9.76 -7.18
CA LEU A 428 9.87 -9.73 -6.58
C LEU A 428 8.93 -8.73 -7.28
N PHE A 429 9.48 -7.58 -7.71
CA PHE A 429 8.73 -6.51 -8.36
C PHE A 429 8.98 -6.42 -9.87
N ALA A 430 9.50 -7.48 -10.50
CA ALA A 430 9.62 -7.57 -11.96
C ALA A 430 8.23 -7.68 -12.62
N GLY A 431 7.47 -6.58 -12.64
CA GLY A 431 6.12 -6.50 -13.18
C GLY A 431 6.06 -6.50 -14.71
N LYS A 432 6.70 -7.47 -15.39
CA LYS A 432 6.60 -7.59 -16.86
C LYS A 432 5.61 -8.68 -17.25
N SER A 433 4.60 -8.26 -18.01
CA SER A 433 3.83 -9.12 -18.92
C SER A 433 4.78 -9.63 -20.01
N ARG A 434 5.37 -10.81 -19.77
CA ARG A 434 5.86 -11.69 -20.83
C ARG A 434 5.23 -13.04 -20.58
N ARG A 435 4.49 -13.53 -21.59
CA ARG A 435 4.28 -14.97 -21.78
C ARG A 435 5.66 -15.61 -21.55
N ASP A 436 5.73 -16.50 -20.57
CA ASP A 436 6.90 -17.34 -20.30
C ASP A 436 8.12 -16.65 -19.64
N THR A 437 7.91 -15.78 -18.64
CA THR A 437 8.94 -15.70 -17.58
C THR A 437 8.62 -16.82 -16.60
N PRO A 438 9.53 -17.79 -16.36
CA PRO A 438 9.31 -18.81 -15.35
C PRO A 438 8.97 -18.10 -14.04
N ALA A 439 8.09 -18.71 -13.25
CA ALA A 439 7.96 -18.37 -11.85
C ALA A 439 9.36 -18.18 -11.25
N VAL A 440 9.51 -17.34 -10.22
CA VAL A 440 10.67 -17.50 -9.34
C VAL A 440 10.55 -18.92 -8.76
N GLU A 441 11.08 -19.92 -9.45
CA GLU A 441 11.04 -21.32 -9.06
C GLU A 441 12.11 -21.47 -7.99
N HIS A 442 11.67 -21.47 -6.73
CA HIS A 442 12.56 -21.74 -5.62
C HIS A 442 12.63 -23.26 -5.40
N GLU A 443 13.86 -23.80 -5.38
CA GLU A 443 14.24 -25.22 -5.37
C GLU A 443 13.70 -26.04 -4.16
N PHE A 444 13.02 -25.40 -3.20
CA PHE A 444 12.73 -25.95 -1.88
C PHE A 444 11.31 -25.68 -1.35
N LEU A 445 10.60 -24.75 -1.98
CA LEU A 445 9.17 -24.44 -1.84
C LEU A 445 8.72 -23.98 -3.23
N THR A 446 7.86 -24.73 -3.91
CA THR A 446 7.30 -24.28 -5.19
C THR A 446 6.19 -23.28 -4.92
N TYR A 447 6.54 -22.11 -4.37
CA TYR A 447 5.68 -20.95 -4.55
C TYR A 447 6.04 -20.27 -5.86
N SER A 448 5.01 -19.94 -6.63
CA SER A 448 5.15 -19.13 -7.84
C SER A 448 4.52 -17.77 -7.60
N LEU A 449 5.13 -16.72 -8.13
CA LEU A 449 4.52 -15.40 -8.19
C LEU A 449 4.22 -15.07 -9.65
N THR A 450 2.95 -14.80 -9.95
CA THR A 450 2.49 -14.49 -11.30
C THR A 450 1.75 -13.16 -11.32
N PHE A 451 2.30 -12.19 -12.05
CA PHE A 451 1.57 -10.97 -12.43
C PHE A 451 0.76 -11.27 -13.69
N CYS A 452 -0.56 -11.24 -13.58
CA CYS A 452 -1.46 -11.61 -14.69
C CYS A 452 -2.67 -10.68 -14.74
N ASN A 453 -3.58 -10.92 -15.70
CA ASN A 453 -4.89 -10.28 -15.70
C ASN A 453 -5.92 -11.16 -14.96
N PRO A 454 -7.07 -10.59 -14.54
CA PRO A 454 -8.07 -11.34 -13.79
C PRO A 454 -8.58 -12.58 -14.53
N GLU A 455 -8.77 -12.50 -15.85
CA GLU A 455 -9.27 -13.61 -16.67
C GLU A 455 -8.29 -14.80 -16.69
N GLU A 456 -6.99 -14.50 -16.71
CA GLU A 456 -5.94 -15.50 -16.63
C GLU A 456 -5.87 -16.15 -15.24
N THR A 457 -6.01 -15.36 -14.16
CA THR A 457 -6.15 -15.91 -12.80
C THR A 457 -7.32 -16.88 -12.72
N GLU A 458 -8.51 -16.46 -13.21
CA GLU A 458 -9.71 -17.30 -13.25
C GLU A 458 -9.50 -18.62 -14.01
N THR A 459 -8.74 -18.58 -15.10
CA THR A 459 -8.41 -19.77 -15.87
C THR A 459 -7.47 -20.70 -15.08
N ARG A 460 -6.43 -20.14 -14.43
CA ARG A 460 -5.40 -20.88 -13.71
C ARG A 460 -5.89 -21.51 -12.40
N ILE A 461 -6.81 -20.87 -11.70
CA ILE A 461 -7.36 -21.37 -10.43
C ILE A 461 -8.44 -22.44 -10.62
N LYS A 462 -9.10 -22.46 -11.80
CA LYS A 462 -10.03 -23.53 -12.21
C LYS A 462 -9.31 -24.82 -12.61
N ALA A 463 -8.04 -24.75 -12.96
CA ALA A 463 -7.22 -25.95 -13.16
C ALA A 463 -7.16 -26.72 -11.83
N LYS A 464 -7.62 -27.97 -11.82
CA LYS A 464 -7.60 -28.86 -10.65
C LYS A 464 -6.15 -29.12 -10.25
N THR A 465 -5.71 -28.51 -9.15
CA THR A 465 -4.33 -28.61 -8.65
C THR A 465 -4.31 -28.82 -7.14
N ASP A 466 -3.30 -29.53 -6.67
CA ASP A 466 -2.89 -29.71 -5.27
C ASP A 466 -2.21 -28.46 -4.66
N ALA A 467 -2.56 -27.27 -5.15
CA ALA A 467 -1.91 -26.02 -4.80
C ALA A 467 -2.85 -25.06 -4.05
N LEU A 468 -2.30 -24.38 -3.04
CA LEU A 468 -2.92 -23.19 -2.46
C LEU A 468 -2.80 -22.02 -3.45
N ASN A 469 -3.92 -21.37 -3.75
CA ASN A 469 -3.92 -20.13 -4.52
C ASN A 469 -4.01 -18.95 -3.57
N ILE A 470 -3.03 -18.05 -3.58
CA ILE A 470 -3.08 -16.77 -2.89
C ILE A 470 -3.35 -15.71 -3.95
N ILE A 471 -4.43 -14.96 -3.83
CA ILE A 471 -4.87 -14.00 -4.85
C ILE A 471 -4.85 -12.59 -4.25
N LEU A 472 -3.90 -11.76 -4.67
CA LEU A 472 -3.83 -10.34 -4.33
C LEU A 472 -4.53 -9.55 -5.42
N SER A 473 -5.75 -9.08 -5.11
CA SER A 473 -6.63 -8.45 -6.10
C SER A 473 -7.19 -7.13 -5.61
N GLY A 474 -7.31 -6.17 -6.53
CA GLY A 474 -7.97 -4.89 -6.28
C GLY A 474 -9.49 -4.98 -6.54
N SER A 475 -10.31 -4.12 -5.94
CA SER A 475 -9.96 -3.01 -5.04
C SER A 475 -9.91 -3.42 -3.55
N GLY A 476 -9.23 -2.64 -2.71
CA GLY A 476 -9.11 -2.94 -1.27
C GLY A 476 -10.44 -2.88 -0.49
N MET A 477 -11.42 -2.11 -0.97
CA MET A 477 -12.76 -2.02 -0.38
C MET A 477 -13.70 -3.14 -0.85
N ALA A 478 -13.31 -3.85 -1.91
CA ALA A 478 -14.06 -4.93 -2.54
C ALA A 478 -15.45 -4.55 -3.12
N ASP A 479 -15.77 -3.25 -3.22
CA ASP A 479 -17.01 -2.78 -3.87
C ASP A 479 -16.95 -2.90 -5.40
N VAL A 480 -15.74 -2.79 -5.96
CA VAL A 480 -15.47 -2.83 -7.40
C VAL A 480 -14.15 -3.54 -7.69
N GLY A 481 -13.93 -3.83 -8.97
CA GLY A 481 -12.68 -4.40 -9.47
C GLY A 481 -12.68 -5.93 -9.49
N PRO A 482 -11.58 -6.55 -9.93
CA PRO A 482 -11.50 -8.00 -10.13
C PRO A 482 -11.75 -8.85 -8.89
N VAL A 483 -11.42 -8.32 -7.69
CA VAL A 483 -11.63 -9.03 -6.42
C VAL A 483 -13.07 -9.47 -6.19
N THR A 484 -14.05 -8.72 -6.73
CA THR A 484 -15.48 -9.00 -6.57
C THR A 484 -15.84 -10.39 -7.09
N LYS A 485 -15.34 -10.75 -8.29
CA LYS A 485 -15.54 -12.08 -8.89
C LYS A 485 -14.89 -13.19 -8.07
N HIS A 486 -13.72 -12.94 -7.49
CA HIS A 486 -13.07 -13.91 -6.61
C HIS A 486 -13.88 -14.12 -5.33
N LEU A 487 -14.41 -13.06 -4.71
CA LEU A 487 -15.24 -13.16 -3.52
C LEU A 487 -16.57 -13.88 -3.80
N GLU A 488 -17.23 -13.60 -4.92
CA GLU A 488 -18.45 -14.29 -5.34
C GLU A 488 -18.26 -15.82 -5.44
N ARG A 489 -17.08 -16.27 -5.89
CA ARG A 489 -16.73 -17.69 -5.97
C ARG A 489 -16.29 -18.27 -4.63
N GLU A 490 -15.46 -17.55 -3.89
CA GLU A 490 -14.74 -18.12 -2.74
C GLU A 490 -15.49 -17.98 -1.42
N LEU A 491 -16.36 -16.97 -1.24
CA LEU A 491 -17.13 -16.83 0.01
C LEU A 491 -18.03 -18.06 0.32
N PRO A 492 -18.67 -18.72 -0.66
CA PRO A 492 -19.40 -19.97 -0.42
C PRO A 492 -18.52 -21.21 -0.18
N ASN A 493 -17.21 -21.12 -0.40
CA ASN A 493 -16.29 -22.25 -0.31
C ASN A 493 -15.74 -22.39 1.12
N PRO A 494 -16.06 -23.47 1.86
CA PRO A 494 -15.59 -23.67 3.23
C PRO A 494 -14.06 -23.88 3.35
N ARG A 495 -13.38 -24.14 2.22
CA ARG A 495 -11.92 -24.28 2.19
C ARG A 495 -11.19 -22.97 1.98
N SER A 496 -11.92 -21.91 1.64
CA SER A 496 -11.31 -20.63 1.29
C SER A 496 -11.21 -19.70 2.48
N LEU A 497 -10.22 -18.83 2.40
CA LEU A 497 -10.00 -17.76 3.35
C LEU A 497 -10.07 -16.42 2.62
N VAL A 498 -10.60 -15.42 3.31
CA VAL A 498 -10.53 -14.01 2.90
C VAL A 498 -9.76 -13.25 3.95
N MET A 499 -8.64 -12.63 3.57
CA MET A 499 -7.80 -11.83 4.46
C MET A 499 -7.93 -10.35 4.12
N LEU A 500 -8.50 -9.58 5.04
CA LEU A 500 -8.69 -8.13 4.89
C LEU A 500 -7.44 -7.38 5.36
N THR A 501 -6.92 -6.47 4.54
CA THR A 501 -5.56 -5.91 4.70
C THR A 501 -5.48 -4.38 4.78
N GLY A 502 -6.58 -3.73 5.15
CA GLY A 502 -6.58 -2.29 5.36
C GLY A 502 -7.93 -1.83 5.87
N TYR A 503 -8.05 -0.55 6.20
CA TYR A 503 -9.35 -0.02 6.55
C TYR A 503 -10.23 0.20 5.35
N THR A 504 -11.51 0.04 5.62
CA THR A 504 -12.59 0.12 4.67
C THR A 504 -13.78 0.70 5.42
N PRO A 505 -14.56 1.61 4.80
CA PRO A 505 -15.80 2.10 5.39
C PRO A 505 -16.73 0.94 5.75
N GLY A 506 -17.49 1.05 6.83
CA GLY A 506 -18.41 0.00 7.27
C GLY A 506 -19.48 -0.35 6.24
N SER A 507 -19.80 0.58 5.34
CA SER A 507 -20.75 0.38 4.24
C SER A 507 -20.22 -0.49 3.09
N SER A 508 -18.90 -0.54 2.90
CA SER A 508 -18.26 -1.31 1.81
C SER A 508 -18.36 -2.83 2.02
N VAL A 509 -18.21 -3.60 0.94
CA VAL A 509 -18.18 -5.08 0.97
C VAL A 509 -17.14 -5.59 1.98
N ALA A 510 -15.90 -5.09 1.91
CA ALA A 510 -14.86 -5.48 2.85
C ALA A 510 -15.15 -5.04 4.29
N GLY A 511 -15.80 -3.88 4.48
CA GLY A 511 -16.24 -3.41 5.81
C GLY A 511 -17.32 -4.31 6.43
N ARG A 512 -18.27 -4.78 5.61
CA ARG A 512 -19.29 -5.77 6.01
C ARG A 512 -18.67 -7.14 6.32
N LEU A 513 -17.71 -7.60 5.51
CA LEU A 513 -16.95 -8.83 5.80
C LEU A 513 -16.13 -8.74 7.10
N ARG A 514 -15.56 -7.57 7.42
CA ARG A 514 -14.93 -7.34 8.74
C ARG A 514 -15.93 -7.44 9.88
N THR A 515 -17.16 -6.96 9.68
CA THR A 515 -18.22 -7.09 10.69
C THR A 515 -18.61 -8.56 10.87
N PHE A 516 -18.72 -9.29 9.76
CA PHE A 516 -18.97 -10.73 9.74
C PHE A 516 -17.88 -11.52 10.47
N SER A 517 -16.60 -11.20 10.28
CA SER A 517 -15.52 -11.93 10.98
C SER A 517 -15.58 -11.82 12.50
N LYS A 518 -16.27 -10.79 13.03
CA LYS A 518 -16.44 -10.55 14.47
C LYS A 518 -17.77 -11.05 15.03
N THR A 519 -18.82 -11.01 14.22
CA THR A 519 -20.21 -11.18 14.70
C THR A 519 -20.95 -12.35 14.06
N GLY A 520 -20.43 -12.89 12.95
CA GLY A 520 -21.12 -13.85 12.10
C GLY A 520 -22.22 -13.23 11.22
N ALA A 521 -22.38 -11.90 11.22
CA ALA A 521 -23.34 -11.18 10.39
C ALA A 521 -22.67 -10.04 9.60
N THR A 522 -23.04 -9.87 8.33
CA THR A 522 -22.52 -8.77 7.49
C THR A 522 -23.23 -7.46 7.73
N GLY A 523 -24.41 -7.49 8.35
CA GLY A 523 -25.22 -6.34 8.72
C GLY A 523 -26.62 -6.77 9.20
N PRO A 524 -27.50 -5.81 9.54
CA PRO A 524 -28.85 -6.11 10.03
C PRO A 524 -29.74 -6.83 8.99
N GLU A 525 -29.42 -6.69 7.71
CA GLU A 525 -30.16 -7.33 6.61
C GLU A 525 -29.83 -8.82 6.44
N GLY A 526 -28.74 -9.31 7.04
CA GLY A 526 -28.33 -10.71 6.96
C GLY A 526 -27.88 -11.17 5.55
N VAL A 527 -27.61 -10.21 4.66
CA VAL A 527 -27.22 -10.45 3.26
C VAL A 527 -26.08 -9.51 2.88
N LEU A 528 -25.06 -10.07 2.23
CA LEU A 528 -23.97 -9.33 1.61
C LEU A 528 -24.31 -9.01 0.16
N GLN A 529 -24.38 -7.72 -0.16
CA GLN A 529 -24.50 -7.26 -1.54
C GLN A 529 -23.13 -7.29 -2.23
N LEU A 530 -22.97 -8.15 -3.23
CA LEU A 530 -21.86 -8.10 -4.19
C LEU A 530 -22.37 -7.52 -5.53
N PRO A 531 -21.48 -7.02 -6.41
CA PRO A 531 -21.91 -6.35 -7.64
C PRO A 531 -22.79 -7.20 -8.56
N CYS A 532 -22.54 -8.51 -8.64
CA CYS A 532 -23.30 -9.39 -9.54
C CYS A 532 -24.16 -10.42 -8.78
N LYS A 533 -24.15 -10.42 -7.44
CA LYS A 533 -24.83 -11.43 -6.63
C LYS A 533 -25.16 -10.93 -5.22
N GLU A 534 -26.32 -11.31 -4.71
CA GLU A 534 -26.64 -11.24 -3.28
C GLU A 534 -26.26 -12.56 -2.61
N LEU A 535 -25.56 -12.49 -1.47
CA LEU A 535 -25.10 -13.65 -0.74
C LEU A 535 -25.61 -13.60 0.71
N PRO A 536 -26.55 -14.47 1.11
CA PRO A 536 -26.99 -14.57 2.49
C PRO A 536 -25.82 -14.92 3.44
N ASP A 537 -25.85 -14.40 4.67
CA ASP A 537 -24.80 -14.67 5.67
C ASP A 537 -24.61 -16.18 5.92
N SER A 538 -25.70 -16.97 5.83
CA SER A 538 -25.68 -18.43 5.94
C SER A 538 -24.93 -19.15 4.82
N GLU A 539 -24.74 -18.48 3.68
CA GLU A 539 -23.96 -19.01 2.55
C GLU A 539 -22.48 -18.63 2.62
N ILE A 540 -22.09 -17.70 3.50
CA ILE A 540 -20.67 -17.37 3.71
C ILE A 540 -20.03 -18.49 4.54
N ARG A 541 -19.28 -19.36 3.87
CA ARG A 541 -18.59 -20.51 4.49
C ARG A 541 -17.08 -20.32 4.56
N ALA A 542 -16.53 -19.41 3.76
CA ALA A 542 -15.13 -19.03 3.85
C ALA A 542 -14.82 -18.39 5.21
N ARG A 543 -13.61 -18.67 5.71
CA ARG A 543 -13.13 -18.01 6.93
C ARG A 543 -12.65 -16.61 6.58
N VAL A 544 -13.16 -15.60 7.29
CA VAL A 544 -12.74 -14.20 7.11
C VAL A 544 -11.83 -13.79 8.26
N GLU A 545 -10.64 -13.29 7.93
CA GLU A 545 -9.63 -12.83 8.88
C GLU A 545 -9.32 -11.35 8.63
N ASP A 546 -9.31 -10.53 9.68
CA ASP A 546 -9.00 -9.10 9.59
C ASP A 546 -7.62 -8.81 10.17
N VAL A 547 -6.65 -8.61 9.28
CA VAL A 547 -5.29 -8.14 9.62
C VAL A 547 -5.11 -6.66 9.24
N GLY A 548 -6.21 -5.97 8.90
CA GLY A 548 -6.22 -4.57 8.51
C GLY A 548 -5.53 -3.61 9.50
N PRO A 549 -5.58 -3.83 10.83
CA PRO A 549 -4.85 -2.98 11.77
C PRO A 549 -3.32 -2.96 11.57
N TYR A 550 -2.69 -4.08 11.23
CA TYR A 550 -1.25 -4.16 10.94
C TYR A 550 -0.87 -3.47 9.62
N TYR A 551 -1.77 -3.54 8.64
CA TYR A 551 -1.55 -3.09 7.27
C TYR A 551 -2.35 -1.81 6.96
N SER A 552 -2.70 -1.02 7.97
CA SER A 552 -3.36 0.24 7.72
C SER A 552 -2.32 1.25 7.24
N GLY A 553 -2.56 1.89 6.09
CA GLY A 553 -1.66 2.91 5.56
C GLY A 553 -1.62 4.21 6.37
N HIS A 554 -2.62 4.49 7.22
CA HIS A 554 -2.57 5.68 8.09
C HIS A 554 -2.15 5.33 9.51
N THR A 555 -1.59 6.31 10.21
CA THR A 555 -1.32 6.29 11.64
C THR A 555 -2.60 6.46 12.46
N ASP A 556 -2.62 5.96 13.68
CA ASP A 556 -3.77 6.11 14.57
C ASP A 556 -3.74 7.44 15.35
N GLN A 557 -4.73 7.69 16.23
CA GLN A 557 -4.81 8.92 17.02
C GLN A 557 -3.52 9.19 17.80
N THR A 558 -2.90 8.16 18.39
CA THR A 558 -1.64 8.30 19.12
C THR A 558 -0.54 8.81 18.22
N GLY A 559 -0.34 8.19 17.05
CA GLY A 559 0.69 8.64 16.12
C GLY A 559 0.39 9.99 15.46
N LEU A 560 -0.88 10.39 15.30
CA LEU A 560 -1.25 11.76 14.90
C LEU A 560 -0.84 12.76 15.98
N LEU A 561 -1.14 12.48 17.25
CA LEU A 561 -0.71 13.32 18.37
C LEU A 561 0.82 13.40 18.43
N ASP A 562 1.54 12.29 18.27
CA ASP A 562 2.99 12.32 18.27
C ASP A 562 3.56 13.19 17.14
N PHE A 563 2.99 13.10 15.92
CA PHE A 563 3.38 14.01 14.84
C PHE A 563 3.15 15.50 15.18
N MET A 564 2.03 15.81 15.84
CA MET A 564 1.66 17.18 16.23
C MET A 564 2.48 17.73 17.40
N PHE A 565 2.93 16.90 18.32
CA PHE A 565 3.57 17.34 19.56
C PHE A 565 5.08 17.11 19.60
N THR A 566 5.61 16.14 18.84
CA THR A 566 7.06 15.85 18.81
C THR A 566 7.83 16.92 18.03
N THR A 567 8.96 17.35 18.60
CA THR A 567 9.94 18.25 17.98
C THR A 567 11.24 17.50 17.66
N SER A 568 11.90 17.88 16.57
CA SER A 568 13.18 17.28 16.13
C SER A 568 14.41 17.75 16.94
N GLY A 569 14.20 18.55 18.00
CA GLY A 569 15.22 19.19 18.83
C GLY A 569 14.61 19.77 20.11
N PRO A 570 15.39 20.49 20.97
CA PRO A 570 14.84 21.12 22.17
C PRO A 570 13.66 22.02 21.79
N ALA A 571 12.58 21.94 22.56
CA ALA A 571 11.41 22.78 22.35
C ALA A 571 11.87 24.25 22.27
N PRO A 572 11.46 25.01 21.23
CA PRO A 572 11.91 26.38 21.07
C PRO A 572 11.63 27.17 22.36
N GLN A 573 12.65 27.86 22.87
CA GLN A 573 12.46 28.83 23.95
C GLN A 573 11.75 30.07 23.37
N GLY A 574 10.46 30.21 23.68
CA GLY A 574 9.61 31.33 23.25
C GLY A 574 8.13 30.97 23.18
N ASP A 575 7.27 31.97 22.93
CA ASP A 575 5.79 31.85 22.91
C ASP A 575 5.20 31.39 21.56
N ILE A 576 5.96 30.71 20.69
CA ILE A 576 5.44 30.30 19.37
C ILE A 576 4.55 29.06 19.55
N ALA A 577 3.26 29.30 19.75
CA ALA A 577 2.23 28.27 19.86
C ALA A 577 1.56 28.03 18.50
N THR A 578 1.42 26.76 18.13
CA THR A 578 0.88 26.33 16.83
C THR A 578 -0.64 26.29 16.84
N THR A 579 -1.27 26.78 15.77
CA THR A 579 -2.70 26.58 15.50
C THR A 579 -2.88 25.36 14.60
N VAL A 580 -3.71 24.41 15.04
CA VAL A 580 -3.93 23.13 14.34
C VAL A 580 -5.28 23.15 13.64
N PHE A 581 -5.30 22.96 12.31
CA PHE A 581 -6.50 22.70 11.53
C PHE A 581 -6.71 21.20 11.36
N VAL A 582 -7.87 20.69 11.76
CA VAL A 582 -8.22 19.27 11.62
C VAL A 582 -9.08 19.05 10.37
N ASN A 583 -8.56 18.31 9.40
CA ASN A 583 -9.21 18.02 8.12
C ASN A 583 -9.21 16.51 7.80
N HIS A 584 -9.74 16.09 6.65
CA HIS A 584 -9.61 14.71 6.16
C HIS A 584 -10.21 13.66 7.10
N GLY A 585 -11.49 13.82 7.41
CA GLY A 585 -12.24 12.94 8.29
C GLY A 585 -13.67 13.41 8.50
N ASP A 586 -14.54 12.52 8.96
CA ASP A 586 -15.91 12.90 9.31
C ASP A 586 -15.93 13.83 10.52
N ASN A 587 -16.96 14.70 10.61
CA ASN A 587 -17.04 15.68 11.69
C ASN A 587 -17.00 15.06 13.09
N GLU A 588 -17.56 13.87 13.28
CA GLU A 588 -17.45 13.14 14.56
C GLU A 588 -15.99 12.81 14.89
N VAL A 589 -15.25 12.27 13.92
CA VAL A 589 -13.85 11.87 14.07
C VAL A 589 -12.95 13.09 14.27
N ARG A 590 -13.17 14.15 13.49
CA ARG A 590 -12.47 15.44 13.60
C ARG A 590 -12.63 16.05 14.99
N ASN A 591 -13.86 16.05 15.52
CA ASN A 591 -14.14 16.58 16.86
C ASN A 591 -13.51 15.71 17.97
N LYS A 592 -13.51 14.38 17.84
CA LYS A 592 -12.82 13.50 18.78
C LYS A 592 -11.31 13.74 18.78
N LEU A 593 -10.70 13.95 17.61
CA LEU A 593 -9.29 14.31 17.50
C LEU A 593 -9.02 15.69 18.13
N ARG A 594 -9.87 16.69 17.86
CA ARG A 594 -9.78 18.01 18.52
C ARG A 594 -9.75 17.88 20.04
N THR A 595 -10.67 17.10 20.62
CA THR A 595 -10.70 16.86 22.07
C THR A 595 -9.40 16.22 22.57
N ALA A 596 -8.86 15.23 21.84
CA ALA A 596 -7.60 14.59 22.21
C ALA A 596 -6.40 15.55 22.12
N ILE A 597 -6.35 16.42 21.11
CA ILE A 597 -5.32 17.46 20.97
C ILE A 597 -5.40 18.42 22.16
N MET A 598 -6.58 18.94 22.48
CA MET A 598 -6.77 19.87 23.60
C MET A 598 -6.41 19.23 24.94
N ALA A 599 -6.73 17.94 25.12
CA ALA A 599 -6.35 17.18 26.31
C ALA A 599 -4.83 17.09 26.47
N ARG A 600 -4.09 16.66 25.44
CA ARG A 600 -2.61 16.57 25.48
C ARG A 600 -1.96 17.95 25.64
N ALA A 601 -2.49 18.98 24.96
CA ALA A 601 -2.01 20.35 25.10
C ALA A 601 -2.14 20.88 26.54
N SER A 602 -3.18 20.47 27.27
CA SER A 602 -3.40 20.88 28.67
C SER A 602 -2.37 20.32 29.64
N GLU A 603 -1.66 19.24 29.29
CA GLU A 603 -0.63 18.61 30.12
C GLU A 603 0.66 19.45 30.21
N LYS A 604 0.84 20.45 29.33
CA LYS A 604 1.97 21.41 29.33
C LYS A 604 3.34 20.74 29.49
N ARG A 605 3.59 19.68 28.73
CA ARG A 605 4.87 18.98 28.75
C ARG A 605 5.97 19.86 28.15
N ASN A 606 7.03 20.14 28.92
CA ASN A 606 8.10 21.08 28.55
C ASN A 606 8.91 20.72 27.29
N VAL A 607 8.80 19.48 26.81
CA VAL A 607 9.53 18.97 25.62
C VAL A 607 8.63 18.85 24.39
N GLU A 608 7.34 19.16 24.51
CA GLU A 608 6.37 19.06 23.42
C GLU A 608 6.04 20.43 22.83
N ARG A 609 5.62 20.43 21.56
CA ARG A 609 5.12 21.62 20.86
C ARG A 609 3.91 22.20 21.60
N GLN A 610 3.89 23.52 21.77
CA GLN A 610 2.73 24.22 22.31
C GLN A 610 1.66 24.38 21.25
N VAL A 611 0.40 24.10 21.60
CA VAL A 611 -0.77 24.28 20.74
C VAL A 611 -1.62 25.41 21.30
N ASN A 612 -1.87 26.46 20.51
CA ASN A 612 -2.68 27.62 20.90
C ASN A 612 -4.16 27.37 20.68
N ALA A 613 -4.50 26.90 19.48
CA ALA A 613 -5.87 26.74 19.02
C ALA A 613 -6.00 25.49 18.15
N VAL A 614 -7.23 24.93 18.13
CA VAL A 614 -7.58 23.81 17.27
C VAL A 614 -8.84 24.16 16.49
N GLU A 615 -8.65 24.42 15.21
CA GLU A 615 -9.68 24.82 14.26
C GLU A 615 -10.23 23.60 13.51
N VAL A 616 -11.55 23.57 13.30
CA VAL A 616 -12.23 22.52 12.55
C VAL A 616 -12.97 23.21 11.39
N PRO A 617 -12.32 23.37 10.22
CA PRO A 617 -12.92 24.06 9.07
C PRO A 617 -14.32 23.56 8.70
N GLY A 618 -15.21 24.47 8.31
CA GLY A 618 -16.57 24.19 7.84
C GLY A 618 -16.69 24.19 6.32
N ARG A 619 -17.86 23.77 5.80
CA ARG A 619 -18.18 23.78 4.35
C ARG A 619 -18.58 25.17 3.82
N ASP A 620 -18.40 26.20 4.63
CA ASP A 620 -18.74 27.58 4.29
C ASP A 620 -17.70 28.24 3.37
N HIS A 621 -16.59 27.56 3.05
CA HIS A 621 -15.55 28.01 2.12
C HIS A 621 -15.04 29.43 2.42
N ARG A 622 -15.05 29.82 3.70
CA ARG A 622 -14.51 31.11 4.15
C ARG A 622 -12.99 31.10 4.07
N TRP A 623 -12.43 32.29 3.86
CA TRP A 623 -11.00 32.51 4.00
C TRP A 623 -10.64 32.61 5.49
N PHE A 624 -9.53 32.00 5.87
CA PHE A 624 -8.84 32.29 7.12
C PHE A 624 -7.57 33.06 6.79
N ASP A 625 -7.37 34.20 7.44
CA ASP A 625 -6.17 35.02 7.28
C ASP A 625 -5.08 34.53 8.25
N LEU A 626 -4.00 33.97 7.70
CA LEU A 626 -2.87 33.41 8.46
C LEU A 626 -1.87 34.48 8.93
N ASN A 627 -2.09 35.75 8.61
CA ASN A 627 -1.32 36.85 9.18
C ASN A 627 -2.08 37.51 10.35
N GLU A 628 -3.42 37.56 10.26
CA GLU A 628 -4.29 38.18 11.27
C GLU A 628 -4.94 37.19 12.26
N ASP A 629 -4.75 35.88 12.06
CA ASP A 629 -5.25 34.82 12.93
C ASP A 629 -6.79 34.84 13.10
N ARG A 630 -7.53 35.07 12.00
CA ARG A 630 -8.99 35.14 12.02
C ARG A 630 -9.66 34.63 10.74
N TRP A 631 -10.88 34.10 10.92
CA TRP A 631 -11.80 33.84 9.82
C TRP A 631 -12.35 35.16 9.26
N LEU A 632 -12.25 35.34 7.95
CA LEU A 632 -12.83 36.48 7.24
C LEU A 632 -14.34 36.23 7.02
N PRO A 633 -15.15 37.30 6.95
CA PRO A 633 -16.56 37.17 6.57
C PRO A 633 -16.69 36.60 5.15
N LEU A 634 -17.86 36.05 4.84
CA LEU A 634 -18.21 35.68 3.46
C LEU A 634 -18.27 36.97 2.62
N GLU A 635 -17.23 37.24 1.85
CA GLU A 635 -17.25 38.33 0.88
C GLU A 635 -18.03 37.90 -0.37
N PRO A 636 -18.90 38.77 -0.92
CA PRO A 636 -19.47 38.54 -2.23
C PRO A 636 -18.35 38.48 -3.28
N GLU A 637 -18.46 37.57 -4.25
CA GLU A 637 -17.48 37.46 -5.33
C GLU A 637 -17.35 38.79 -6.07
N SER A 638 -16.12 39.16 -6.45
CA SER A 638 -15.93 40.40 -7.20
C SER A 638 -16.59 40.29 -8.58
N PRO A 639 -17.11 41.40 -9.16
CA PRO A 639 -17.70 41.36 -10.49
C PRO A 639 -16.77 40.81 -11.57
N GLU A 640 -15.46 41.02 -11.44
CA GLU A 640 -14.45 40.44 -12.32
C GLU A 640 -14.34 38.92 -12.17
N GLU A 641 -14.33 38.40 -10.94
CA GLU A 641 -14.29 36.95 -10.70
C GLU A 641 -15.57 36.27 -11.19
N THR A 642 -16.73 36.89 -10.97
CA THR A 642 -18.00 36.39 -11.52
C THR A 642 -17.99 36.39 -13.04
N ARG A 643 -17.52 37.49 -13.68
CA ARG A 643 -17.40 37.58 -15.14
C ARG A 643 -16.46 36.49 -15.68
N ASP A 644 -15.28 36.32 -15.10
CA ASP A 644 -14.29 35.37 -15.58
C ASP A 644 -14.76 33.92 -15.41
N LYS A 645 -15.45 33.61 -14.29
CA LYS A 645 -16.12 32.31 -14.09
C LYS A 645 -17.20 32.06 -15.14
N LEU A 646 -18.07 33.04 -15.41
CA LEU A 646 -19.11 32.93 -16.43
C LEU A 646 -18.51 32.75 -17.83
N LEU A 647 -17.45 33.48 -18.17
CA LEU A 647 -16.74 33.33 -19.45
C LEU A 647 -16.14 31.93 -19.59
N ILE A 648 -15.53 31.39 -18.53
CA ILE A 648 -15.03 30.02 -18.51
C ILE A 648 -16.17 29.03 -18.66
N GLN A 649 -17.28 29.22 -17.96
CA GLN A 649 -18.44 28.33 -18.05
C GLN A 649 -19.02 28.33 -19.46
N ILE A 650 -19.16 29.51 -20.10
CA ILE A 650 -19.58 29.64 -21.49
C ILE A 650 -18.60 28.92 -22.42
N TYR A 651 -17.29 29.12 -22.22
CA TYR A 651 -16.26 28.44 -23.00
C TYR A 651 -16.29 26.91 -22.83
N MET A 652 -16.50 26.41 -21.61
CA MET A 652 -16.64 24.97 -21.35
C MET A 652 -17.90 24.39 -21.99
N GLU A 653 -19.03 25.09 -21.92
CA GLU A 653 -20.27 24.67 -22.59
C GLU A 653 -20.12 24.70 -24.12
N GLN A 654 -19.43 25.70 -24.66
CA GLN A 654 -19.09 25.74 -26.09
C GLN A 654 -18.19 24.57 -26.49
N ARG A 655 -17.15 24.27 -25.70
CA ARG A 655 -16.26 23.12 -25.94
C ARG A 655 -17.01 21.80 -25.85
N ARG A 656 -17.86 21.63 -24.84
CA ARG A 656 -18.74 20.46 -24.69
C ARG A 656 -19.67 20.30 -25.89
N THR A 657 -20.25 21.39 -26.37
CA THR A 657 -21.09 21.40 -27.57
C THR A 657 -20.30 20.96 -28.81
N ASN A 658 -19.07 21.45 -28.97
CA ASN A 658 -18.17 21.05 -30.07
C ASN A 658 -17.75 19.57 -29.99
N ASP A 659 -17.49 19.06 -28.78
CA ASP A 659 -17.17 17.65 -28.54
C ASP A 659 -18.37 16.76 -28.93
N LEU A 660 -19.58 17.10 -28.48
CA LEU A 660 -20.83 16.40 -28.83
C LEU A 660 -21.12 16.44 -30.34
N LEU A 661 -20.92 17.59 -30.99
CA LEU A 661 -21.02 17.72 -32.45
C LEU A 661 -20.03 16.81 -33.17
N SER A 662 -18.80 16.71 -32.66
CA SER A 662 -17.77 15.83 -33.22
C SER A 662 -18.13 14.36 -33.09
N GLU A 663 -18.69 13.95 -31.95
CA GLU A 663 -19.21 12.59 -31.73
C GLU A 663 -20.41 12.27 -32.62
N LEU A 664 -21.36 13.20 -32.75
CA LEU A 664 -22.51 13.05 -33.65
C LEU A 664 -22.06 12.87 -35.11
N LEU A 665 -21.05 13.64 -35.55
CA LEU A 665 -20.48 13.51 -36.89
C LEU A 665 -19.77 12.15 -37.09
N ARG A 666 -19.08 11.62 -36.06
CA ARG A 666 -18.49 10.28 -36.10
C ARG A 666 -19.56 9.20 -36.21
N ALA A 667 -20.57 9.24 -35.34
CA ALA A 667 -21.68 8.28 -35.36
C ALA A 667 -22.42 8.29 -36.71
N ASN A 668 -22.64 9.48 -37.31
CA ASN A 668 -23.25 9.60 -38.63
C ASN A 668 -22.35 8.99 -39.73
N ARG A 669 -21.02 9.20 -39.68
CA ARG A 669 -20.08 8.56 -40.62
C ARG A 669 -20.08 7.04 -40.49
N ASP A 670 -20.12 6.51 -39.27
CA ASP A 670 -20.15 5.06 -39.04
C ASP A 670 -21.48 4.46 -39.49
N SER A 671 -22.61 5.15 -39.27
CA SER A 671 -23.93 4.73 -39.76
C SER A 671 -24.07 4.75 -41.29
N ARG A 672 -23.26 5.55 -42.00
CA ARG A 672 -23.20 5.58 -43.46
C ARG A 672 -22.22 4.55 -44.05
N ARG A 673 -21.35 3.97 -43.21
CA ARG A 673 -20.37 2.94 -43.59
C ARG A 673 -20.87 1.52 -43.30
N ALA A 674 -21.73 1.36 -42.30
CA ALA A 674 -22.58 0.17 -42.11
C ALA A 674 -23.70 0.15 -43.14
#